data_AF-A0A2N0AQ59-F1
#
_entry.id   AF-A0A2N0AQ59-F1
#
_cell.length_a   1.000
_cell.length_b   1.000
_cell.length_c   1.000
_cell.angle_alpha   90.00
_cell.angle_beta   90.00
_cell.angle_gamma   90.00
#
_symmetry.space_group_name_H-M   'P 1'
#
loop_
_entity.id
_entity.type
_entity.pdbx_description
1 polymer ?
#
loop_
_entity_poly.entity_id
_entity_poly.type
_entity_poly.pdbx_seq_one_letter_code
_entity_poly.pdbx_strand_id
1 'polypeptide(L)'
;MYQREYHLSRHTNPFPEILDDIIYNRILKDPNYWISQDLEDKIIQIISQSLDISGILYHLGTESLITNAYDLLPLDDSRIDLEEMIHRLPILIGRLTRVVYLNLKTISNHKVLFVFKYLPEYQEKWYDAVFFQGMLNGLAVLFELKEFTIRMTKTKLFGIHISHKELGEDIQFGADSNEYELEWSEDNLFLSRSRLTKDDVSNRHRVMVTSRSDSQLEEISIVDVKDVVRRSRELAIENRDLEAAVEVLKSFKQELEKKQLSMAKDLRLAKNIQKGLIPEIIPDWNGIQFWTGFTPMQEVSGDYYDYFPYHNNKLGVAVCDVSGHGVPAAFITALSKLLFSNFKKTKPSETFKLINRELLDLVKQQGYTTCVYVLIHDNYKVIYSVAGHPRPILFRAETKRAEICEGDGTFLGMFPDAGDTFQDFQIQLEPGDKLFLYTDGLTEAENDKGVQYGETRLIQIIESCVDKSIQETVEFILSNHKEFTMGTDPMDDITLLGLQLSPRLDEFNVIKAKGDEAYRNKEYKEALFSYELAHQILPRELETQLFYGKALAYNGNYEKAISLLESYNKFKTNHYKSHSILGYCYFQMEMFDKAEIEWKKAHSINDSDLSSLYNLAQLYRKLNQKRKMKDVIEKMKRIEESYLHILPLEKKWESLPDE
;
A
#
# COMPACT_ATOMS: atom_id res chain seq x y z
N MET A 1 -27.96 55.76 -0.02
CA MET A 1 -27.80 55.92 1.44
C MET A 1 -27.65 54.51 2.02
N TYR A 2 -26.52 53.80 1.94
CA TYR A 2 -25.20 54.06 2.55
C TYR A 2 -25.33 54.43 4.04
N GLN A 3 -24.96 53.47 4.91
CA GLN A 3 -25.01 53.41 6.39
C GLN A 3 -26.13 52.56 7.04
N ARG A 4 -26.11 51.25 6.78
CA ARG A 4 -26.58 50.22 7.74
C ARG A 4 -25.91 48.86 7.43
N GLU A 5 -24.57 48.88 7.32
CA GLU A 5 -23.73 47.75 7.72
C GLU A 5 -23.40 47.92 9.20
N TYR A 6 -23.09 46.80 9.88
CA TYR A 6 -22.95 46.58 11.33
C TYR A 6 -24.24 46.17 12.05
N HIS A 7 -24.67 44.90 11.89
CA HIS A 7 -25.14 44.01 12.96
C HIS A 7 -25.71 42.68 12.39
N LEU A 8 -24.88 41.91 11.69
CA LEU A 8 -25.09 40.46 11.52
C LEU A 8 -23.81 39.78 12.00
N SER A 9 -23.65 39.72 13.32
CA SER A 9 -22.65 38.90 13.99
C SER A 9 -23.37 37.76 14.72
N ARG A 10 -22.77 36.57 14.60
CA ARG A 10 -23.13 35.25 15.15
C ARG A 10 -23.94 34.35 14.22
N HIS A 11 -23.21 33.69 13.31
CA HIS A 11 -23.57 32.32 12.95
C HIS A 11 -23.55 31.49 14.24
N THR A 12 -24.72 31.09 14.72
CA THR A 12 -24.86 30.10 15.78
C THR A 12 -24.36 28.76 15.24
N ASN A 13 -23.46 28.10 15.96
CA ASN A 13 -22.98 26.77 15.63
C ASN A 13 -24.17 25.79 15.57
N PRO A 14 -24.42 25.13 14.43
CA PRO A 14 -25.52 24.19 14.26
C PRO A 14 -25.24 22.82 14.90
N PHE A 15 -24.02 22.60 15.40
CA PHE A 15 -23.59 21.35 16.03
C PHE A 15 -23.08 21.57 17.47
N PRO A 16 -23.79 22.30 18.36
CA PRO A 16 -23.27 22.69 19.67
C PRO A 16 -22.99 21.52 20.62
N GLU A 17 -23.57 20.34 20.32
CA GLU A 17 -23.40 19.12 21.11
C GLU A 17 -22.11 18.35 20.78
N ILE A 18 -21.52 18.59 19.60
CA ILE A 18 -20.31 17.89 19.13
C ILE A 18 -19.17 18.83 18.73
N LEU A 19 -19.46 20.10 18.46
CA LEU A 19 -18.49 21.16 18.16
C LEU A 19 -18.72 22.33 19.10
N ASP A 20 -17.64 22.94 19.58
CA ASP A 20 -17.73 24.24 20.24
C ASP A 20 -17.75 25.38 19.21
N ASP A 21 -18.26 26.54 19.61
CA ASP A 21 -18.38 27.73 18.77
C ASP A 21 -17.02 28.22 18.23
N ILE A 22 -15.91 27.93 18.92
CA ILE A 22 -14.58 28.39 18.56
C ILE A 22 -14.05 27.58 17.38
N ILE A 23 -14.15 26.25 17.46
CA ILE A 23 -13.75 25.31 16.42
C ILE A 23 -14.64 25.46 15.19
N TYR A 24 -15.96 25.58 15.38
CA TYR A 24 -16.90 25.84 14.27
C TYR A 24 -16.54 27.11 13.49
N ASN A 25 -16.26 28.22 14.18
CA ASN A 25 -15.83 29.46 13.55
C ASN A 25 -14.44 29.35 12.89
N ARG A 26 -13.59 28.42 13.33
CA ARG A 26 -12.25 28.19 12.76
C ARG A 26 -12.34 27.41 11.47
N ILE A 27 -13.15 26.34 11.44
CA ILE A 27 -13.47 25.57 10.24
C ILE A 27 -14.04 26.48 9.15
N LEU A 28 -14.95 27.40 9.51
CA LEU A 28 -15.54 28.34 8.55
C LEU A 28 -14.56 29.38 8.00
N LYS A 29 -13.53 29.76 8.76
CA LYS A 29 -12.59 30.83 8.39
C LYS A 29 -11.30 30.33 7.75
N ASP A 30 -10.92 29.10 8.04
CA ASP A 30 -9.69 28.49 7.55
C ASP A 30 -10.03 27.17 6.84
N PRO A 31 -10.06 27.17 5.49
CA PRO A 31 -10.36 25.97 4.71
C PRO A 31 -9.29 24.87 4.85
N ASN A 32 -8.16 25.12 5.52
CA ASN A 32 -7.14 24.13 5.85
C ASN A 32 -7.20 23.66 7.31
N TYR A 33 -8.21 24.06 8.07
CA TYR A 33 -8.34 23.68 9.48
C TYR A 33 -8.68 22.21 9.62
N TRP A 34 -7.72 21.43 10.12
CA TRP A 34 -7.86 19.99 10.29
C TRP A 34 -8.80 19.63 11.45
N ILE A 35 -9.77 18.74 11.20
CA ILE A 35 -10.60 18.10 12.22
C ILE A 35 -10.33 16.60 12.25
N SER A 36 -10.53 15.98 13.41
CA SER A 36 -10.39 14.53 13.56
C SER A 36 -11.49 13.77 12.84
N GLN A 37 -11.16 12.60 12.29
CA GLN A 37 -12.08 11.72 11.56
C GLN A 37 -13.34 11.32 12.36
N ASP A 38 -13.21 11.10 13.68
CA ASP A 38 -14.35 10.81 14.57
C ASP A 38 -15.35 11.97 14.67
N LEU A 39 -14.86 13.22 14.59
CA LEU A 39 -15.71 14.40 14.60
C LEU A 39 -16.41 14.59 13.25
N GLU A 40 -15.70 14.30 12.16
CA GLU A 40 -16.23 14.30 10.79
C GLU A 40 -17.39 13.30 10.63
N ASP A 41 -17.20 12.05 11.09
CA ASP A 41 -18.23 11.01 11.00
C ASP A 41 -19.49 11.36 11.80
N LYS A 42 -19.34 11.99 12.97
CA LYS A 42 -20.47 12.45 13.80
C LYS A 42 -21.26 13.59 13.14
N ILE A 43 -20.57 14.53 12.49
CA ILE A 43 -21.21 15.60 11.71
C ILE A 43 -22.02 14.98 10.56
N ILE A 44 -21.42 14.05 9.81
CA ILE A 44 -22.07 13.36 8.68
C ILE A 44 -23.31 12.59 9.15
N GLN A 45 -23.23 11.89 10.27
CA GLN A 45 -24.34 11.11 10.84
C GLN A 45 -25.53 12.00 11.26
N ILE A 46 -25.27 13.15 11.89
CA ILE A 46 -26.31 14.11 12.31
C ILE A 46 -26.96 14.79 11.09
N ILE A 47 -26.18 15.13 10.06
CA ILE A 47 -26.70 15.67 8.80
C ILE A 47 -27.59 14.62 8.11
N SER A 48 -27.16 13.35 8.07
CA SER A 48 -27.92 12.28 7.44
C SER A 48 -29.24 11.95 8.14
N GLN A 49 -29.35 12.20 9.45
CA GLN A 49 -30.57 11.92 10.23
C GLN A 49 -31.57 13.08 10.26
N SER A 50 -31.16 14.29 9.87
CA SER A 50 -31.96 15.52 10.01
C SER A 50 -32.70 15.97 8.73
N LEU A 51 -32.54 15.25 7.62
CA LEU A 51 -33.07 15.63 6.29
C LEU A 51 -34.25 14.72 5.88
N ASP A 52 -35.50 15.09 6.22
CA ASP A 52 -36.72 14.47 5.66
C ASP A 52 -37.02 15.02 4.26
N ILE A 53 -36.14 14.68 3.32
CA ILE A 53 -36.24 15.07 1.90
C ILE A 53 -37.55 14.55 1.29
N SER A 54 -38.02 13.38 1.74
CA SER A 54 -39.30 12.79 1.37
C SER A 54 -40.49 13.70 1.71
N GLY A 55 -40.59 14.18 2.95
CA GLY A 55 -41.67 15.07 3.39
C GLY A 55 -41.68 16.39 2.62
N ILE A 56 -40.51 16.95 2.33
CA ILE A 56 -40.40 18.22 1.56
C ILE A 56 -40.92 18.04 0.13
N LEU A 57 -40.52 16.96 -0.55
CA LEU A 57 -40.96 16.67 -1.92
C LEU A 57 -42.46 16.37 -1.99
N TYR A 58 -42.98 15.66 -1.00
CA TYR A 58 -44.41 15.39 -0.86
C TYR A 58 -45.21 16.70 -0.75
N HIS A 59 -44.83 17.60 0.16
CA HIS A 59 -45.51 18.89 0.32
C HIS A 59 -45.40 19.79 -0.91
N LEU A 60 -44.24 19.80 -1.58
CA LEU A 60 -44.05 20.53 -2.85
C LEU A 60 -44.98 20.01 -3.95
N GLY A 61 -45.18 18.70 -4.03
CA GLY A 61 -46.15 18.10 -4.94
C GLY A 61 -47.57 18.58 -4.65
N THR A 62 -47.99 18.54 -3.38
CA THR A 62 -49.31 18.99 -2.94
C THR A 62 -49.55 20.46 -3.30
N GLU A 63 -48.61 21.36 -2.96
CA GLU A 63 -48.71 22.78 -3.31
C GLU A 63 -48.75 23.00 -4.83
N SER A 64 -47.96 22.25 -5.59
CA SER A 64 -47.87 22.40 -7.05
C SER A 64 -49.20 22.09 -7.71
N LEU A 65 -49.90 21.02 -7.31
CA LEU A 65 -51.21 20.73 -7.87
C LEU A 65 -52.22 21.83 -7.51
N ILE A 66 -52.30 22.21 -6.23
CA ILE A 66 -53.27 23.22 -5.78
C ILE A 66 -53.04 24.55 -6.49
N THR A 67 -51.78 24.97 -6.65
CA THR A 67 -51.43 26.24 -7.29
C THR A 67 -51.73 26.23 -8.80
N ASN A 68 -51.54 25.09 -9.47
CA ASN A 68 -51.73 25.00 -10.93
C ASN A 68 -53.12 24.46 -11.34
N ALA A 69 -53.96 24.03 -10.39
CA ALA A 69 -55.29 23.51 -10.67
C ALA A 69 -56.18 24.53 -11.39
N TYR A 70 -56.01 25.83 -11.10
CA TYR A 70 -56.71 26.90 -11.79
C TYR A 70 -56.55 26.84 -13.32
N ASP A 71 -55.35 26.48 -13.79
CA ASP A 71 -55.06 26.37 -15.22
C ASP A 71 -55.69 25.11 -15.86
N LEU A 72 -56.12 24.13 -15.06
CA LEU A 72 -56.81 22.92 -15.52
C LEU A 72 -58.33 23.09 -15.60
N LEU A 73 -58.90 24.07 -14.89
CA LEU A 73 -60.33 24.36 -14.93
C LEU A 73 -60.75 24.96 -16.29
N PRO A 74 -62.02 24.80 -16.73
CA PRO A 74 -62.56 25.49 -17.92
C PRO A 74 -62.48 27.02 -17.78
N LEU A 75 -62.31 27.74 -18.90
CA LEU A 75 -62.18 29.21 -18.91
C LEU A 75 -63.47 29.97 -18.51
N ASP A 76 -64.62 29.29 -18.53
CA ASP A 76 -65.93 29.81 -18.16
C ASP A 76 -66.34 29.36 -16.74
N ASP A 77 -67.53 29.77 -16.29
CA ASP A 77 -68.04 29.46 -14.95
C ASP A 77 -68.56 28.02 -14.80
N SER A 78 -68.27 27.17 -15.79
CA SER A 78 -68.67 25.77 -15.75
C SER A 78 -67.96 25.04 -14.61
N ARG A 79 -68.67 24.05 -14.07
CA ARG A 79 -68.20 23.20 -12.98
C ARG A 79 -67.60 21.93 -13.58
N ILE A 80 -66.47 21.49 -13.05
CA ILE A 80 -65.93 20.17 -13.31
C ILE A 80 -65.98 19.34 -12.05
N ASP A 81 -66.25 18.06 -12.19
CA ASP A 81 -66.16 17.10 -11.10
C ASP A 81 -64.73 16.58 -10.93
N LEU A 82 -64.54 15.77 -9.90
CA LEU A 82 -63.26 15.13 -9.59
C LEU A 82 -62.79 14.24 -10.75
N GLU A 83 -63.70 13.52 -11.39
CA GLU A 83 -63.38 12.61 -12.49
C GLU A 83 -62.81 13.39 -13.68
N GLU A 84 -63.46 14.46 -14.10
CA GLU A 84 -62.99 15.33 -15.18
C GLU A 84 -61.66 16.03 -14.82
N MET A 85 -61.46 16.41 -13.54
CA MET A 85 -60.18 16.96 -13.10
C MET A 85 -59.04 15.92 -13.19
N ILE A 86 -59.30 14.68 -12.78
CA ILE A 86 -58.33 13.57 -12.88
C ILE A 86 -57.89 13.39 -14.33
N HIS A 87 -58.82 13.41 -15.29
CA HIS A 87 -58.52 13.26 -16.72
C HIS A 87 -57.65 14.40 -17.27
N ARG A 88 -57.61 15.56 -16.61
CA ARG A 88 -56.79 16.71 -17.01
C ARG A 88 -55.40 16.74 -16.37
N LEU A 89 -55.15 15.96 -15.32
CA LEU A 89 -53.85 15.90 -14.64
C LEU A 89 -52.65 15.57 -15.56
N PRO A 90 -52.75 14.66 -16.55
CA PRO A 90 -51.64 14.39 -17.46
C PRO A 90 -51.12 15.63 -18.18
N ILE A 91 -51.99 16.61 -18.46
CA ILE A 91 -51.62 17.88 -19.11
C ILE A 91 -50.70 18.69 -18.19
N LEU A 92 -51.02 18.75 -16.89
CA LEU A 92 -50.20 19.45 -15.91
C LEU A 92 -48.84 18.78 -15.73
N ILE A 93 -48.81 17.46 -15.62
CA ILE A 93 -47.57 16.70 -15.40
C ILE A 93 -46.65 16.80 -16.61
N GLY A 94 -47.19 16.72 -17.83
CA GLY A 94 -46.42 16.93 -19.05
C GLY A 94 -45.77 18.32 -19.11
N ARG A 95 -46.45 19.35 -18.60
CA ARG A 95 -45.90 20.71 -18.49
C ARG A 95 -44.82 20.83 -17.42
N LEU A 96 -45.07 20.25 -16.23
CA LEU A 96 -44.19 20.39 -15.07
C LEU A 96 -42.91 19.57 -15.20
N THR A 97 -42.99 18.36 -15.76
CA THR A 97 -41.90 17.38 -15.62
C THR A 97 -41.14 17.10 -16.90
N ARG A 98 -41.67 17.37 -18.11
CA ARG A 98 -41.07 17.11 -19.46
C ARG A 98 -40.44 15.73 -19.72
N VAL A 99 -40.35 14.88 -18.71
CA VAL A 99 -39.50 13.68 -18.60
C VAL A 99 -40.36 12.41 -18.42
N VAL A 100 -41.63 12.57 -18.05
CA VAL A 100 -42.52 11.48 -17.64
C VAL A 100 -43.86 11.57 -18.39
N TYR A 101 -44.41 10.41 -18.74
CA TYR A 101 -45.80 10.27 -19.18
C TYR A 101 -46.65 9.63 -18.09
N LEU A 102 -47.81 10.26 -17.83
CA LEU A 102 -48.85 9.70 -16.98
C LEU A 102 -49.97 9.12 -17.84
N ASN A 103 -50.23 7.82 -17.71
CA ASN A 103 -51.38 7.16 -18.30
C ASN A 103 -52.42 6.85 -17.22
N LEU A 104 -53.69 7.10 -17.54
CA LEU A 104 -54.81 6.84 -16.65
C LEU A 104 -55.55 5.58 -17.12
N LYS A 105 -55.94 4.74 -16.16
CA LYS A 105 -56.85 3.62 -16.40
C LYS A 105 -57.95 3.64 -15.35
N THR A 106 -59.15 4.03 -15.77
CA THR A 106 -60.35 4.01 -14.91
C THR A 106 -60.74 2.56 -14.65
N ILE A 107 -60.81 2.17 -13.37
CA ILE A 107 -61.17 0.82 -12.94
C ILE A 107 -62.67 0.77 -12.59
N SER A 108 -63.18 1.80 -11.90
CA SER A 108 -64.59 2.01 -11.61
C SER A 108 -64.88 3.51 -11.42
N ASN A 109 -66.14 3.89 -11.20
CA ASN A 109 -66.54 5.29 -11.00
C ASN A 109 -65.81 5.99 -9.83
N HIS A 110 -65.28 5.25 -8.86
CA HIS A 110 -64.53 5.82 -7.73
C HIS A 110 -63.14 5.24 -7.55
N LYS A 111 -62.58 4.67 -8.62
CA LYS A 111 -61.26 4.03 -8.57
C LYS A 111 -60.49 4.20 -9.86
N VAL A 112 -59.34 4.85 -9.78
CA VAL A 112 -58.48 5.16 -10.92
C VAL A 112 -57.05 4.70 -10.65
N LEU A 113 -56.45 4.06 -11.65
CA LEU A 113 -55.04 3.67 -11.65
C LEU A 113 -54.22 4.65 -12.48
N PHE A 114 -53.17 5.17 -11.86
CA PHE A 114 -52.18 6.08 -12.43
C PHE A 114 -50.91 5.29 -12.75
N VAL A 115 -50.60 5.15 -14.03
CA VAL A 115 -49.40 4.44 -14.51
C VAL A 115 -48.41 5.45 -15.05
N PHE A 116 -47.28 5.63 -14.35
CA PHE A 116 -46.23 6.57 -14.75
C PHE A 116 -45.05 5.84 -15.39
N LYS A 117 -44.63 6.36 -16.54
CA LYS A 117 -43.54 5.82 -17.36
C LYS A 117 -42.57 6.93 -17.75
N TYR A 118 -41.28 6.69 -17.55
CA TYR A 118 -40.23 7.60 -17.97
C TYR A 118 -40.00 7.53 -19.48
N LEU A 119 -39.64 8.65 -20.08
CA LEU A 119 -39.14 8.71 -21.45
C LEU A 119 -37.81 7.92 -21.55
N PRO A 120 -37.56 7.18 -22.65
CA PRO A 120 -36.37 6.32 -22.78
C PRO A 120 -35.02 7.05 -22.63
N GLU A 121 -34.99 8.35 -22.89
CA GLU A 121 -33.79 9.19 -22.88
C GLU A 121 -33.42 9.70 -21.48
N TYR A 122 -34.26 9.47 -20.47
CA TYR A 122 -34.10 10.03 -19.14
C TYR A 122 -33.95 8.94 -18.08
N GLN A 123 -33.04 9.18 -17.13
CA GLN A 123 -32.85 8.30 -15.98
C GLN A 123 -33.97 8.49 -14.97
N GLU A 124 -34.53 7.38 -14.51
CA GLU A 124 -35.57 7.33 -13.49
C GLU A 124 -35.00 7.75 -12.13
N LYS A 125 -35.73 8.56 -11.36
CA LYS A 125 -35.26 9.04 -10.06
C LYS A 125 -36.31 8.86 -8.97
N TRP A 126 -35.86 8.52 -7.77
CA TRP A 126 -36.75 8.15 -6.67
C TRP A 126 -37.63 9.30 -6.16
N TYR A 127 -37.12 10.53 -6.21
CA TYR A 127 -37.84 11.70 -5.73
C TYR A 127 -39.05 12.08 -6.59
N ASP A 128 -39.07 11.70 -7.87
CA ASP A 128 -40.20 11.97 -8.77
C ASP A 128 -41.46 11.22 -8.33
N ALA A 129 -41.27 10.01 -7.78
CA ALA A 129 -42.35 9.20 -7.22
C ALA A 129 -42.98 9.90 -6.00
N VAL A 130 -42.16 10.39 -5.06
CA VAL A 130 -42.63 11.05 -3.83
C VAL A 130 -43.33 12.38 -4.14
N PHE A 131 -42.77 13.16 -5.06
CA PHE A 131 -43.40 14.40 -5.55
C PHE A 131 -44.79 14.13 -6.16
N PHE A 132 -44.91 13.07 -6.96
CA PHE A 132 -46.17 12.70 -7.58
C PHE A 132 -47.22 12.23 -6.57
N GLN A 133 -46.82 11.44 -5.57
CA GLN A 133 -47.69 11.05 -4.47
C GLN A 133 -48.23 12.30 -3.74
N GLY A 134 -47.36 13.29 -3.50
CA GLY A 134 -47.73 14.59 -2.96
C GLY A 134 -48.77 15.32 -3.83
N MET A 135 -48.63 15.30 -5.15
CA MET A 135 -49.63 15.86 -6.07
C MET A 135 -50.99 15.14 -5.96
N LEU A 136 -51.01 13.81 -5.94
CA LEU A 136 -52.28 13.07 -5.79
C LEU A 136 -52.95 13.38 -4.45
N ASN A 137 -52.17 13.56 -3.38
CA ASN A 137 -52.72 14.02 -2.11
C ASN A 137 -53.27 15.45 -2.20
N GLY A 138 -52.59 16.34 -2.92
CA GLY A 138 -53.11 17.68 -3.24
C GLY A 138 -54.46 17.64 -3.94
N LEU A 139 -54.75 16.59 -4.72
CA LEU A 139 -56.04 16.44 -5.40
C LEU A 139 -57.14 16.11 -4.40
N ALA A 140 -56.87 15.16 -3.49
CA ALA A 140 -57.80 14.79 -2.44
C ALA A 140 -58.08 15.97 -1.49
N VAL A 141 -57.04 16.73 -1.16
CA VAL A 141 -57.15 17.98 -0.39
C VAL A 141 -57.98 19.02 -1.13
N LEU A 142 -57.75 19.21 -2.45
CA LEU A 142 -58.46 20.21 -3.26
C LEU A 142 -59.97 19.93 -3.35
N PHE A 143 -60.38 18.67 -3.28
CA PHE A 143 -61.79 18.25 -3.32
C PHE A 143 -62.38 17.95 -1.93
N GLU A 144 -61.61 18.12 -0.84
CA GLU A 144 -61.99 17.76 0.54
C GLU A 144 -62.52 16.33 0.69
N LEU A 145 -61.82 15.36 0.07
CA LEU A 145 -62.23 13.96 0.20
C LEU A 145 -62.08 13.50 1.66
N LYS A 146 -63.17 13.05 2.28
CA LYS A 146 -63.15 12.58 3.68
C LYS A 146 -62.66 11.15 3.79
N GLU A 147 -63.02 10.33 2.82
CA GLU A 147 -62.65 8.92 2.76
C GLU A 147 -62.04 8.61 1.40
N PHE A 148 -60.70 8.65 1.35
CA PHE A 148 -59.93 8.27 0.18
C PHE A 148 -58.70 7.46 0.59
N THR A 149 -58.19 6.68 -0.35
CA THR A 149 -56.92 5.96 -0.20
C THR A 149 -56.06 6.16 -1.44
N ILE A 150 -54.77 6.44 -1.21
CA ILE A 150 -53.77 6.52 -2.28
C ILE A 150 -52.71 5.47 -1.97
N ARG A 151 -52.61 4.44 -2.82
CA ARG A 151 -51.68 3.34 -2.60
C ARG A 151 -50.76 3.20 -3.80
N MET A 152 -49.45 3.16 -3.55
CA MET A 152 -48.52 2.67 -4.55
C MET A 152 -48.68 1.15 -4.63
N THR A 153 -48.88 0.62 -5.83
CA THR A 153 -49.08 -0.84 -6.03
C THR A 153 -47.86 -1.49 -6.66
N LYS A 154 -47.14 -0.75 -7.52
CA LYS A 154 -45.87 -1.19 -8.13
C LYS A 154 -44.82 -0.10 -8.14
N THR A 155 -43.57 -0.48 -7.97
CA THR A 155 -42.42 0.41 -8.17
C THR A 155 -41.31 -0.24 -8.99
N LYS A 156 -40.74 0.56 -9.90
CA LYS A 156 -39.51 0.24 -10.65
C LYS A 156 -38.24 0.46 -9.83
N LEU A 157 -38.33 1.35 -8.86
CA LEU A 157 -37.19 1.91 -8.15
C LEU A 157 -36.89 1.03 -6.93
N PHE A 158 -35.77 0.34 -6.96
CA PHE A 158 -35.29 -0.45 -5.82
C PHE A 158 -34.77 0.50 -4.74
N GLY A 159 -35.33 0.44 -3.53
CA GLY A 159 -34.79 1.17 -2.37
C GLY A 159 -35.54 2.45 -1.94
N ILE A 160 -36.81 2.66 -2.34
CA ILE A 160 -37.71 3.62 -1.67
C ILE A 160 -38.10 3.09 -0.26
N HIS A 161 -37.12 2.65 0.53
CA HIS A 161 -37.29 2.30 1.96
C HIS A 161 -36.96 3.49 2.87
N ILE A 162 -36.92 4.71 2.32
CA ILE A 162 -36.73 5.92 3.10
C ILE A 162 -38.11 6.41 3.55
N SER A 163 -38.55 5.88 4.69
CA SER A 163 -39.35 6.58 5.71
C SER A 163 -40.57 7.41 5.26
N HIS A 164 -41.32 7.02 4.24
CA HIS A 164 -42.70 7.47 4.11
C HIS A 164 -43.58 6.46 4.87
N LYS A 165 -44.05 6.83 6.07
CA LYS A 165 -44.85 5.97 6.99
C LYS A 165 -46.18 5.43 6.42
N GLU A 166 -46.50 5.73 5.17
CA GLU A 166 -47.82 5.48 4.55
C GLU A 166 -47.75 4.71 3.21
N LEU A 167 -46.55 4.32 2.75
CA LEU A 167 -46.41 3.43 1.60
C LEU A 167 -46.71 2.00 2.09
N GLY A 168 -47.96 1.56 1.93
CA GLY A 168 -48.50 0.32 2.51
C GLY A 168 -47.68 -0.96 2.25
N GLU A 169 -48.00 -2.03 2.98
CA GLU A 169 -47.15 -3.23 3.10
C GLU A 169 -47.07 -4.14 1.85
N ASP A 170 -47.87 -3.88 0.80
CA ASP A 170 -48.04 -4.76 -0.37
C ASP A 170 -47.52 -4.16 -1.70
N ILE A 171 -46.31 -3.58 -1.72
CA ILE A 171 -45.73 -2.98 -2.95
C ILE A 171 -44.89 -4.00 -3.74
N GLN A 172 -45.16 -4.15 -5.03
CA GLN A 172 -44.32 -4.96 -5.92
C GLN A 172 -43.10 -4.14 -6.40
N PHE A 173 -41.91 -4.46 -5.88
CA PHE A 173 -40.63 -3.85 -6.30
C PHE A 173 -40.08 -4.49 -7.59
N GLY A 174 -39.37 -3.69 -8.38
CA GLY A 174 -38.72 -4.14 -9.62
C GLY A 174 -39.66 -4.33 -10.81
N ALA A 175 -40.81 -3.65 -10.81
CA ALA A 175 -41.78 -3.72 -11.91
C ALA A 175 -41.28 -3.00 -13.18
N ASP A 176 -42.10 -2.93 -14.24
CA ASP A 176 -41.76 -2.20 -15.48
C ASP A 176 -42.25 -0.73 -15.49
N SER A 177 -43.05 -0.34 -14.51
CA SER A 177 -43.58 1.01 -14.38
C SER A 177 -43.94 1.36 -12.95
N ASN A 178 -44.04 2.67 -12.74
CA ASN A 178 -44.63 3.31 -11.60
C ASN A 178 -46.17 3.11 -11.52
N GLU A 179 -46.77 2.55 -10.47
CA GLU A 179 -48.25 2.46 -10.37
C GLU A 179 -48.81 2.98 -9.04
N TYR A 180 -49.78 3.90 -9.13
CA TYR A 180 -50.54 4.42 -7.99
C TYR A 180 -52.04 4.21 -8.19
N GLU A 181 -52.71 3.74 -7.15
CA GLU A 181 -54.15 3.54 -7.10
C GLU A 181 -54.77 4.58 -6.18
N LEU A 182 -55.74 5.35 -6.71
CA LEU A 182 -56.57 6.27 -5.96
C LEU A 182 -57.99 5.71 -5.92
N GLU A 183 -58.53 5.53 -4.73
CA GLU A 183 -59.91 5.10 -4.48
C GLU A 183 -60.58 6.07 -3.50
N TRP A 184 -61.82 6.46 -3.77
CA TRP A 184 -62.62 7.36 -2.92
C TRP A 184 -64.05 6.82 -2.78
N SER A 185 -64.85 7.36 -1.87
CA SER A 185 -66.25 6.92 -1.67
C SER A 185 -67.30 7.98 -2.01
N GLU A 186 -66.91 9.23 -2.16
CA GLU A 186 -67.84 10.36 -2.29
C GLU A 186 -68.30 10.62 -3.73
N ASP A 187 -69.62 10.75 -3.88
CA ASP A 187 -70.27 11.12 -5.13
C ASP A 187 -70.41 12.65 -5.28
N ASN A 188 -70.21 13.17 -6.49
CA ASN A 188 -70.64 14.50 -6.93
C ASN A 188 -70.02 15.73 -6.22
N LEU A 189 -68.69 15.82 -6.18
CA LEU A 189 -67.94 17.04 -5.79
C LEU A 189 -67.55 17.85 -7.04
N PHE A 190 -67.70 19.18 -6.99
CA PHE A 190 -67.51 20.05 -8.16
C PHE A 190 -66.67 21.30 -7.86
N LEU A 191 -65.81 21.70 -8.81
CA LEU A 191 -64.99 22.92 -8.78
C LEU A 191 -65.26 23.81 -10.01
N SER A 192 -65.23 25.15 -9.86
CA SER A 192 -65.36 26.11 -10.98
C SER A 192 -64.46 27.34 -10.84
N ARG A 193 -64.10 28.00 -11.96
CA ARG A 193 -63.23 29.19 -11.96
C ARG A 193 -63.86 30.43 -11.33
N SER A 194 -65.15 30.66 -11.46
CA SER A 194 -65.84 31.81 -10.82
C SER A 194 -65.63 31.89 -9.31
N ARG A 195 -65.23 30.79 -8.67
CA ARG A 195 -65.02 30.70 -7.22
C ARG A 195 -63.54 30.67 -6.82
N LEU A 196 -62.62 30.64 -7.77
CA LEU A 196 -61.18 30.66 -7.57
C LEU A 196 -60.60 31.81 -8.40
N THR A 197 -60.15 32.92 -7.79
CA THR A 197 -59.41 33.94 -8.55
C THR A 197 -57.92 33.60 -8.60
N LYS A 198 -57.19 34.11 -9.61
CA LYS A 198 -55.72 33.93 -9.70
C LYS A 198 -54.98 34.52 -8.48
N ASP A 199 -55.61 35.49 -7.82
CA ASP A 199 -55.14 36.08 -6.56
C ASP A 199 -55.50 35.22 -5.34
N ASP A 200 -56.65 34.51 -5.32
CA ASP A 200 -56.99 33.52 -4.27
C ASP A 200 -56.05 32.30 -4.29
N VAL A 201 -55.50 31.98 -5.45
CA VAL A 201 -54.52 30.89 -5.64
C VAL A 201 -53.10 31.32 -5.26
N SER A 202 -52.80 32.64 -5.27
CA SER A 202 -51.45 33.18 -5.00
C SER A 202 -51.30 33.83 -3.61
N ASN A 203 -52.37 34.30 -2.97
CA ASN A 203 -52.44 34.55 -1.53
C ASN A 203 -52.65 33.23 -0.79
N ARG A 204 -51.60 32.42 -0.77
CA ARG A 204 -51.65 31.06 -0.23
C ARG A 204 -52.04 31.09 1.26
N HIS A 205 -53.30 30.71 1.51
CA HIS A 205 -53.81 29.71 2.46
C HIS A 205 -55.26 30.05 2.85
N ARG A 206 -56.18 30.04 1.88
CA ARG A 206 -57.63 29.91 2.10
C ARG A 206 -58.25 29.18 0.91
N VAL A 207 -58.52 27.90 1.03
CA VAL A 207 -59.42 27.19 0.12
C VAL A 207 -60.55 26.64 0.99
N MET A 208 -61.76 27.15 0.76
CA MET A 208 -62.99 26.60 1.33
C MET A 208 -63.56 25.61 0.32
N VAL A 209 -63.69 24.33 0.67
CA VAL A 209 -64.64 23.45 -0.01
C VAL A 209 -65.88 23.31 0.87
N THR A 210 -67.04 23.21 0.24
CA THR A 210 -68.30 22.98 0.93
C THR A 210 -68.92 21.71 0.37
N SER A 211 -69.19 20.75 1.25
CA SER A 211 -70.07 19.61 0.93
C SER A 211 -71.54 20.05 1.05
N ARG A 212 -72.40 19.49 0.19
CA ARG A 212 -73.77 19.94 -0.05
C ARG A 212 -74.67 19.90 1.19
N SER A 213 -75.21 21.05 1.57
CA SER A 213 -76.64 21.43 1.67
C SER A 213 -76.80 22.53 2.71
N ASP A 214 -77.79 23.40 2.49
CA ASP A 214 -78.05 24.70 3.12
C ASP A 214 -77.41 25.06 4.48
N SER A 215 -76.80 26.24 4.47
CA SER A 215 -76.68 27.18 5.60
C SER A 215 -75.95 26.73 6.88
N GLN A 216 -74.61 26.74 6.84
CA GLN A 216 -73.75 27.37 7.86
C GLN A 216 -72.26 27.23 7.46
N LEU A 217 -71.48 28.30 7.67
CA LEU A 217 -70.04 28.38 7.42
C LEU A 217 -69.31 28.19 8.75
N GLU A 218 -68.38 27.22 8.83
CA GLU A 218 -67.38 27.14 9.91
C GLU A 218 -65.97 27.27 9.33
N GLU A 219 -65.11 28.00 10.05
CA GLU A 219 -63.75 28.41 9.65
C GLU A 219 -62.72 27.64 10.47
N ILE A 220 -61.72 27.00 9.84
CA ILE A 220 -60.60 26.35 10.55
C ILE A 220 -59.23 26.62 9.87
N SER A 221 -58.32 27.19 10.67
CA SER A 221 -56.84 27.33 10.66
C SER A 221 -56.04 27.71 9.40
N ILE A 222 -55.14 28.69 9.57
CA ILE A 222 -54.26 29.32 8.56
C ILE A 222 -52.80 28.87 8.76
N VAL A 223 -52.09 28.53 7.68
CA VAL A 223 -50.61 28.46 7.63
C VAL A 223 -50.10 29.64 6.79
N ASP A 224 -48.91 30.18 7.03
CA ASP A 224 -48.38 31.37 6.32
C ASP A 224 -47.27 30.97 5.33
N VAL A 225 -47.47 31.29 4.06
CA VAL A 225 -46.59 30.87 2.95
C VAL A 225 -45.37 31.75 2.76
N LYS A 226 -45.36 32.96 3.33
CA LYS A 226 -44.16 33.81 3.27
C LYS A 226 -42.97 33.12 3.91
N ASP A 227 -43.20 32.30 4.93
CA ASP A 227 -42.17 31.46 5.53
C ASP A 227 -41.71 30.32 4.62
N VAL A 228 -42.61 29.71 3.84
CA VAL A 228 -42.28 28.63 2.91
C VAL A 228 -41.45 29.14 1.71
N VAL A 229 -41.80 30.30 1.14
CA VAL A 229 -41.06 30.90 0.01
C VAL A 229 -39.70 31.46 0.43
N ARG A 230 -39.61 31.99 1.66
CA ARG A 230 -38.32 32.38 2.25
C ARG A 230 -37.43 31.14 2.44
N ARG A 231 -37.98 30.06 3.01
CA ARG A 231 -37.28 28.80 3.25
C ARG A 231 -36.86 28.10 1.95
N SER A 232 -37.66 28.17 0.89
CA SER A 232 -37.30 27.60 -0.42
C SER A 232 -36.20 28.38 -1.14
N ARG A 233 -36.13 29.71 -0.99
CA ARG A 233 -34.99 30.51 -1.47
C ARG A 233 -33.73 30.25 -0.66
N GLU A 234 -33.84 30.11 0.67
CA GLU A 234 -32.73 29.70 1.54
C GLU A 234 -32.19 28.32 1.12
N LEU A 235 -33.07 27.33 0.91
CA LEU A 235 -32.72 25.98 0.43
C LEU A 235 -32.12 25.96 -0.99
N ALA A 236 -32.54 26.85 -1.88
CA ALA A 236 -31.96 26.94 -3.24
C ALA A 236 -30.54 27.51 -3.23
N ILE A 237 -30.26 28.46 -2.33
CA ILE A 237 -28.91 28.98 -2.10
C ILE A 237 -28.06 27.88 -1.44
N GLU A 238 -28.60 27.20 -0.42
CA GLU A 238 -27.94 26.10 0.29
C GLU A 238 -27.63 24.91 -0.63
N ASN A 239 -28.51 24.58 -1.59
CA ASN A 239 -28.25 23.55 -2.61
C ASN A 239 -27.15 23.95 -3.61
N ARG A 240 -27.08 25.22 -4.02
CA ARG A 240 -25.98 25.70 -4.87
C ARG A 240 -24.65 25.68 -4.13
N ASP A 241 -24.68 26.01 -2.84
CA ASP A 241 -23.52 25.94 -1.97
C ASP A 241 -23.11 24.47 -1.71
N LEU A 242 -24.07 23.55 -1.66
CA LEU A 242 -23.84 22.10 -1.54
C LEU A 242 -23.26 21.49 -2.84
N GLU A 243 -23.75 21.90 -4.01
CA GLU A 243 -23.15 21.50 -5.30
C GLU A 243 -21.71 22.01 -5.44
N ALA A 244 -21.45 23.27 -5.02
CA ALA A 244 -20.11 23.81 -4.95
C ALA A 244 -19.23 23.03 -3.97
N ALA A 245 -19.77 22.65 -2.80
CA ALA A 245 -19.07 21.83 -1.81
C ALA A 245 -18.73 20.43 -2.35
N VAL A 246 -19.64 19.78 -3.08
CA VAL A 246 -19.39 18.48 -3.72
C VAL A 246 -18.28 18.58 -4.77
N GLU A 247 -18.26 19.64 -5.58
CA GLU A 247 -17.21 19.82 -6.58
C GLU A 247 -15.85 20.11 -5.92
N VAL A 248 -15.83 20.89 -4.84
CA VAL A 248 -14.64 21.11 -4.00
C VAL A 248 -14.15 19.79 -3.40
N LEU A 249 -15.04 18.97 -2.82
CA LEU A 249 -14.71 17.65 -2.26
C LEU A 249 -14.14 16.70 -3.30
N LYS A 250 -14.71 16.68 -4.51
CA LYS A 250 -14.16 15.91 -5.64
C LYS A 250 -12.76 16.40 -6.00
N SER A 251 -12.53 17.71 -6.04
CA SER A 251 -11.21 18.28 -6.32
C SER A 251 -10.19 17.89 -5.24
N PHE A 252 -10.58 17.92 -3.97
CA PHE A 252 -9.73 17.51 -2.86
C PHE A 252 -9.41 16.02 -2.88
N LYS A 253 -10.40 15.17 -3.18
CA LYS A 253 -10.19 13.74 -3.38
C LYS A 253 -9.17 13.49 -4.48
N GLN A 254 -9.31 14.15 -5.63
CA GLN A 254 -8.34 14.01 -6.73
C GLN A 254 -6.93 14.50 -6.34
N GLU A 255 -6.83 15.60 -5.57
CA GLU A 255 -5.54 16.08 -5.08
C GLU A 255 -4.92 15.10 -4.07
N LEU A 256 -5.73 14.52 -3.19
CA LEU A 256 -5.32 13.50 -2.24
C LEU A 256 -4.83 12.24 -2.94
N GLU A 257 -5.57 11.74 -3.94
CA GLU A 257 -5.16 10.60 -4.76
C GLU A 257 -3.84 10.86 -5.48
N LYS A 258 -3.65 12.07 -6.03
CA LYS A 258 -2.37 12.47 -6.64
C LYS A 258 -1.23 12.51 -5.61
N LYS A 259 -1.46 13.04 -4.41
CA LYS A 259 -0.48 13.07 -3.32
C LYS A 259 -0.13 11.66 -2.86
N GLN A 260 -1.13 10.79 -2.63
CA GLN A 260 -0.92 9.39 -2.28
C GLN A 260 -0.11 8.65 -3.34
N LEU A 261 -0.41 8.86 -4.63
CA LEU A 261 0.36 8.26 -5.72
C LEU A 261 1.81 8.77 -5.76
N SER A 262 2.04 10.06 -5.49
CA SER A 262 3.39 10.62 -5.37
C SER A 262 4.15 10.00 -4.19
N MET A 263 3.53 9.96 -3.01
CA MET A 263 4.12 9.38 -1.81
C MET A 263 4.44 7.88 -2.00
N ALA A 264 3.54 7.13 -2.66
CA ALA A 264 3.77 5.73 -2.99
C ALA A 264 4.97 5.55 -3.94
N LYS A 265 5.18 6.47 -4.89
CA LYS A 265 6.38 6.45 -5.76
C LYS A 265 7.65 6.74 -4.96
N ASP A 266 7.61 7.71 -4.05
CA ASP A 266 8.76 8.07 -3.21
C ASP A 266 9.11 6.92 -2.24
N LEU A 267 8.12 6.25 -1.65
CA LEU A 267 8.30 5.06 -0.82
C LEU A 267 8.89 3.88 -1.60
N ARG A 268 8.43 3.64 -2.84
CA ARG A 268 9.02 2.61 -3.71
C ARG A 268 10.47 2.93 -4.08
N LEU A 269 10.80 4.20 -4.28
CA LEU A 269 12.18 4.62 -4.52
C LEU A 269 13.04 4.36 -3.28
N ALA A 270 12.56 4.74 -2.09
CA ALA A 270 13.23 4.49 -0.82
C ALA A 270 13.45 2.98 -0.58
N LYS A 271 12.45 2.15 -0.85
CA LYS A 271 12.57 0.68 -0.81
C LYS A 271 13.68 0.16 -1.71
N ASN A 272 13.75 0.64 -2.95
CA ASN A 272 14.78 0.21 -3.89
C ASN A 272 16.19 0.62 -3.43
N ILE A 273 16.33 1.79 -2.81
CA ILE A 273 17.58 2.24 -2.20
C ILE A 273 17.95 1.32 -1.03
N GLN A 274 17.02 1.07 -0.11
CA GLN A 274 17.25 0.20 1.05
C GLN A 274 17.58 -1.24 0.66
N LYS A 275 16.90 -1.79 -0.36
CA LYS A 275 17.20 -3.12 -0.91
C LYS A 275 18.64 -3.21 -1.44
N GLY A 276 19.21 -2.12 -1.93
CA GLY A 276 20.62 -2.06 -2.32
C GLY A 276 21.58 -1.91 -1.14
N LEU A 277 21.09 -1.47 0.03
CA LEU A 277 21.89 -1.33 1.25
C LEU A 277 21.98 -2.65 2.03
N ILE A 278 20.88 -3.40 2.16
CA ILE A 278 20.86 -4.65 2.91
C ILE A 278 21.39 -5.79 2.02
N PRO A 279 22.40 -6.57 2.45
CA PRO A 279 22.94 -7.65 1.63
C PRO A 279 21.88 -8.74 1.44
N GLU A 280 21.58 -9.11 0.19
CA GLU A 280 20.64 -10.20 -0.12
C GLU A 280 21.15 -11.56 0.38
N ILE A 281 22.48 -11.74 0.35
CA ILE A 281 23.17 -12.97 0.76
C ILE A 281 24.45 -12.56 1.49
N ILE A 282 24.78 -13.29 2.55
CA ILE A 282 26.09 -13.23 3.23
C ILE A 282 26.95 -14.39 2.70
N PRO A 283 28.20 -14.15 2.26
CA PRO A 283 29.09 -15.23 1.82
C PRO A 283 29.49 -16.13 2.99
N ASP A 284 29.79 -17.40 2.71
CA ASP A 284 30.36 -18.29 3.72
C ASP A 284 31.76 -17.79 4.10
N TRP A 285 32.11 -17.87 5.38
CA TRP A 285 33.35 -17.32 5.90
C TRP A 285 34.06 -18.31 6.83
N ASN A 286 35.25 -18.77 6.42
CA ASN A 286 36.11 -19.68 7.19
C ASN A 286 35.40 -20.95 7.73
N GLY A 287 34.42 -21.48 7.01
CA GLY A 287 33.64 -22.64 7.47
C GLY A 287 32.27 -22.30 8.07
N ILE A 288 31.98 -21.02 8.28
CA ILE A 288 30.70 -20.55 8.81
C ILE A 288 29.76 -20.25 7.65
N GLN A 289 28.60 -20.89 7.69
CA GLN A 289 27.51 -20.68 6.75
C GLN A 289 26.50 -19.70 7.34
N PHE A 290 25.95 -18.83 6.49
CA PHE A 290 24.97 -17.82 6.90
C PHE A 290 23.67 -17.96 6.12
N TRP A 291 22.55 -17.80 6.82
CA TRP A 291 21.23 -17.73 6.20
C TRP A 291 20.33 -16.72 6.88
N THR A 292 19.54 -16.00 6.10
CA THR A 292 18.70 -14.90 6.57
C THR A 292 17.25 -15.07 6.17
N GLY A 293 16.36 -14.79 7.12
CA GLY A 293 14.96 -14.47 6.92
C GLY A 293 14.76 -12.98 7.15
N PHE A 294 14.18 -12.29 6.18
CA PHE A 294 13.93 -10.85 6.28
C PHE A 294 12.57 -10.53 5.65
N THR A 295 11.61 -10.15 6.49
CA THR A 295 10.23 -9.84 6.09
C THR A 295 9.84 -8.47 6.64
N PRO A 296 9.96 -7.40 5.84
CA PRO A 296 9.51 -6.07 6.24
C PRO A 296 8.01 -5.99 6.45
N MET A 297 7.57 -5.20 7.43
CA MET A 297 6.18 -4.83 7.69
C MET A 297 5.63 -3.89 6.61
N GLN A 298 6.44 -2.92 6.17
CA GLN A 298 6.08 -1.90 5.18
C GLN A 298 7.01 -1.95 3.95
N GLU A 299 6.86 -0.99 3.03
CA GLU A 299 7.77 -0.86 1.88
C GLU A 299 9.23 -0.61 2.32
N VAL A 300 9.42 -0.02 3.50
CA VAL A 300 10.73 0.36 4.05
C VAL A 300 10.79 -0.11 5.50
N SER A 301 11.87 -0.81 5.85
CA SER A 301 12.08 -1.46 7.15
C SER A 301 12.94 -0.61 8.08
N GLY A 302 12.72 -0.65 9.38
CA GLY A 302 13.67 -0.20 10.41
C GLY A 302 14.80 -1.22 10.62
N ASP A 303 14.44 -2.51 10.55
CA ASP A 303 15.37 -3.62 10.64
C ASP A 303 16.43 -3.61 9.55
N TYR A 304 17.64 -4.01 9.93
CA TYR A 304 18.66 -4.42 8.99
C TYR A 304 19.67 -5.37 9.61
N TYR A 305 20.38 -6.08 8.73
CA TYR A 305 21.55 -6.85 9.08
C TYR A 305 22.69 -6.56 8.10
N ASP A 306 23.91 -6.80 8.54
CA ASP A 306 25.08 -6.64 7.67
C ASP A 306 26.28 -7.43 8.18
N TYR A 307 27.28 -7.59 7.31
CA TYR A 307 28.57 -8.18 7.64
C TYR A 307 29.72 -7.22 7.32
N PHE A 308 30.73 -7.24 8.18
CA PHE A 308 31.80 -6.26 8.22
C PHE A 308 33.15 -6.97 8.31
N PRO A 309 33.82 -7.25 7.18
CA PRO A 309 35.16 -7.84 7.19
C PRO A 309 36.20 -6.93 7.86
N TYR A 310 37.09 -7.50 8.65
CA TYR A 310 38.25 -6.84 9.28
C TYR A 310 39.56 -7.29 8.62
N HIS A 311 40.60 -6.46 8.71
CA HIS A 311 41.93 -6.77 8.14
C HIS A 311 42.62 -7.99 8.79
N ASN A 312 42.31 -8.32 10.04
CA ASN A 312 42.96 -9.40 10.79
C ASN A 312 42.19 -10.73 10.74
N ASN A 313 41.60 -11.06 9.59
CA ASN A 313 40.79 -12.26 9.41
C ASN A 313 39.70 -12.42 10.49
N LYS A 314 38.96 -11.33 10.75
CA LYS A 314 37.76 -11.36 11.60
C LYS A 314 36.55 -10.90 10.80
N LEU A 315 35.38 -11.34 11.21
CA LEU A 315 34.11 -10.94 10.61
C LEU A 315 33.20 -10.35 11.68
N GLY A 316 32.84 -9.08 11.51
CA GLY A 316 31.74 -8.48 12.26
C GLY A 316 30.40 -8.83 11.59
N VAL A 317 29.36 -9.09 12.37
CA VAL A 317 28.00 -9.34 11.91
C VAL A 317 27.06 -8.60 12.85
N ALA A 318 26.14 -7.81 12.30
CA ALA A 318 25.17 -7.06 13.08
C ALA A 318 23.75 -7.41 12.65
N VAL A 319 22.84 -7.48 13.61
CA VAL A 319 21.38 -7.36 13.39
C VAL A 319 20.93 -6.21 14.26
N CYS A 320 20.27 -5.23 13.66
CA CYS A 320 19.80 -4.06 14.37
C CYS A 320 18.37 -3.74 13.95
N ASP A 321 17.63 -3.15 14.87
CA ASP A 321 16.28 -2.61 14.68
C ASP A 321 16.28 -1.13 15.06
N VAL A 322 15.69 -0.30 14.21
CA VAL A 322 15.61 1.15 14.37
C VAL A 322 14.20 1.51 14.79
N SER A 323 14.08 2.24 15.90
CA SER A 323 12.78 2.69 16.40
C SER A 323 11.99 3.49 15.37
N GLY A 324 10.72 3.14 15.19
CA GLY A 324 9.83 3.76 14.22
C GLY A 324 9.84 3.03 12.87
N HIS A 325 9.08 3.53 11.90
CA HIS A 325 8.92 2.87 10.61
C HIS A 325 9.00 3.86 9.44
N GLY A 326 9.11 3.32 8.22
CA GLY A 326 9.11 4.13 6.99
C GLY A 326 10.44 4.85 6.73
N VAL A 327 10.36 5.98 6.01
CA VAL A 327 11.53 6.68 5.48
C VAL A 327 12.53 7.17 6.56
N PRO A 328 12.09 7.74 7.70
CA PRO A 328 13.03 8.18 8.74
C PRO A 328 13.86 7.03 9.32
N ALA A 329 13.23 5.87 9.58
CA ALA A 329 13.91 4.68 10.10
C ALA A 329 14.99 4.20 9.13
N ALA A 330 14.68 4.10 7.82
CA ALA A 330 15.67 3.71 6.82
C ALA A 330 16.85 4.68 6.66
N PHE A 331 16.67 5.97 6.92
CA PHE A 331 17.80 6.90 6.96
C PHE A 331 18.75 6.57 8.11
N ILE A 332 18.21 6.27 9.30
CA ILE A 332 19.01 5.85 10.45
C ILE A 332 19.67 4.49 10.18
N THR A 333 18.97 3.54 9.55
CA THR A 333 19.53 2.27 9.07
C THR A 333 20.79 2.50 8.20
N ALA A 334 20.70 3.38 7.20
CA ALA A 334 21.80 3.70 6.30
C ALA A 334 22.98 4.36 7.03
N LEU A 335 22.70 5.30 7.93
CA LEU A 335 23.71 5.96 8.75
C LEU A 335 24.39 4.97 9.69
N SER A 336 23.62 4.16 10.42
CA SER A 336 24.13 3.17 11.35
C SER A 336 25.04 2.15 10.64
N LYS A 337 24.61 1.62 9.49
CA LYS A 337 25.44 0.75 8.63
C LYS A 337 26.79 1.39 8.26
N LEU A 338 26.78 2.66 7.85
CA LEU A 338 28.00 3.41 7.53
C LEU A 338 28.92 3.54 8.76
N LEU A 339 28.35 3.82 9.93
CA LEU A 339 29.09 3.94 11.18
C LEU A 339 29.74 2.61 11.57
N PHE A 340 29.03 1.48 11.49
CA PHE A 340 29.62 0.15 11.72
C PHE A 340 30.77 -0.17 10.75
N SER A 341 30.66 0.26 9.49
CA SER A 341 31.72 0.06 8.51
C SER A 341 32.98 0.90 8.83
N ASN A 342 32.82 2.07 9.44
CA ASN A 342 33.92 3.01 9.70
C ASN A 342 34.53 2.88 11.11
N PHE A 343 33.74 2.49 12.12
CA PHE A 343 34.14 2.44 13.53
C PHE A 343 34.38 1.01 14.05
N LYS A 344 35.15 0.25 13.27
CA LYS A 344 35.55 -1.12 13.57
C LYS A 344 36.60 -1.16 14.70
N LYS A 345 36.24 -1.70 15.87
CA LYS A 345 37.14 -1.88 17.03
C LYS A 345 37.35 -3.36 17.34
N THR A 346 38.30 -3.64 18.23
CA THR A 346 38.62 -5.03 18.62
C THR A 346 37.56 -5.67 19.51
N LYS A 347 36.68 -4.84 20.08
CA LYS A 347 35.59 -5.24 20.98
C LYS A 347 34.27 -4.64 20.50
N PRO A 348 33.19 -5.44 20.41
CA PRO A 348 31.86 -4.95 20.06
C PRO A 348 31.37 -3.78 20.93
N SER A 349 31.56 -3.84 22.25
CA SER A 349 31.15 -2.78 23.19
C SER A 349 31.83 -1.43 22.90
N GLU A 350 33.10 -1.43 22.51
CA GLU A 350 33.83 -0.22 22.13
C GLU A 350 33.34 0.35 20.79
N THR A 351 32.96 -0.51 19.84
CA THR A 351 32.29 -0.10 18.61
C THR A 351 30.95 0.55 18.93
N PHE A 352 30.12 -0.06 19.78
CA PHE A 352 28.85 0.53 20.23
C PHE A 352 29.04 1.89 20.92
N LYS A 353 30.04 2.04 21.80
CA LYS A 353 30.36 3.34 22.43
C LYS A 353 30.58 4.46 21.41
N LEU A 354 31.33 4.17 20.34
CA LEU A 354 31.58 5.14 19.29
C LEU A 354 30.33 5.41 18.46
N ILE A 355 29.64 4.36 18.02
CA ILE A 355 28.42 4.49 17.22
C ILE A 355 27.35 5.26 17.97
N ASN A 356 27.15 4.99 19.27
CA ASN A 356 26.21 5.71 20.12
C ASN A 356 26.47 7.23 20.10
N ARG A 357 27.74 7.63 20.27
CA ARG A 357 28.13 9.05 20.26
C ARG A 357 27.89 9.69 18.88
N GLU A 358 28.31 9.02 17.81
CA GLU A 358 28.13 9.57 16.46
C GLU A 358 26.65 9.63 16.07
N LEU A 359 25.82 8.66 16.47
CA LEU A 359 24.37 8.69 16.26
C LEU A 359 23.73 9.87 17.01
N LEU A 360 24.11 10.11 18.27
CA LEU A 360 23.61 11.27 19.04
C LEU A 360 23.98 12.62 18.41
N ASP A 361 25.16 12.72 17.80
CA ASP A 361 25.62 13.94 17.15
C ASP A 361 24.91 14.17 15.80
N LEU A 362 24.64 13.09 15.05
CA LEU A 362 24.05 13.12 13.71
C LEU A 362 22.51 13.19 13.73
N VAL A 363 21.86 12.49 14.66
CA VAL A 363 20.41 12.33 14.74
C VAL A 363 19.87 13.15 15.92
N LYS A 364 19.29 14.32 15.62
CA LYS A 364 18.78 15.27 16.63
C LYS A 364 17.30 15.05 17.03
N GLN A 365 16.64 14.04 16.46
CA GLN A 365 15.23 13.71 16.74
C GLN A 365 15.12 12.45 17.60
N GLN A 366 13.91 12.12 18.07
CA GLN A 366 13.65 10.86 18.78
C GLN A 366 13.82 9.69 17.80
N GLY A 367 14.91 8.95 17.95
CA GLY A 367 15.19 7.74 17.21
C GLY A 367 16.34 7.00 17.88
N TYR A 368 16.14 5.73 18.20
CA TYR A 368 17.15 4.86 18.79
C TYR A 368 17.30 3.59 17.96
N THR A 369 18.40 2.88 18.16
CA THR A 369 18.67 1.63 17.46
C THR A 369 18.98 0.56 18.48
N THR A 370 18.16 -0.49 18.51
CA THR A 370 18.52 -1.72 19.19
C THR A 370 19.48 -2.50 18.28
N CYS A 371 20.50 -3.13 18.83
CA CYS A 371 21.41 -3.93 18.01
C CYS A 371 22.10 -5.04 18.78
N VAL A 372 22.34 -6.16 18.11
CA VAL A 372 23.34 -7.15 18.51
C VAL A 372 24.48 -7.15 17.51
N TYR A 373 25.71 -7.02 18.02
CA TYR A 373 26.92 -7.04 17.19
C TYR A 373 27.85 -8.15 17.63
N VAL A 374 28.20 -9.00 16.66
CA VAL A 374 28.97 -10.22 16.83
C VAL A 374 30.27 -10.07 16.06
N LEU A 375 31.40 -10.24 16.73
CA LEU A 375 32.73 -10.27 16.15
C LEU A 375 33.30 -11.70 16.22
N ILE A 376 33.43 -12.32 15.05
CA ILE A 376 33.90 -13.68 14.88
C ILE A 376 35.39 -13.66 14.55
N HIS A 377 36.19 -14.38 15.33
CA HIS A 377 37.61 -14.59 15.11
C HIS A 377 37.89 -15.81 14.24
N ASP A 378 39.10 -15.90 13.71
CA ASP A 378 39.61 -17.01 12.90
C ASP A 378 39.60 -18.37 13.63
N ASN A 379 39.78 -18.35 14.95
CA ASN A 379 39.70 -19.53 15.80
C ASN A 379 38.27 -19.85 16.28
N TYR A 380 37.24 -19.32 15.62
CA TYR A 380 35.82 -19.53 15.94
C TYR A 380 35.39 -18.99 17.31
N LYS A 381 36.25 -18.19 17.96
CA LYS A 381 35.87 -17.40 19.11
C LYS A 381 34.97 -16.26 18.67
N VAL A 382 33.80 -16.20 19.26
CA VAL A 382 32.81 -15.15 19.06
C VAL A 382 32.86 -14.22 20.27
N ILE A 383 33.01 -12.93 20.02
CA ILE A 383 32.81 -11.87 21.02
C ILE A 383 31.60 -11.07 20.57
N TYR A 384 30.62 -10.86 21.43
CA TYR A 384 29.42 -10.10 21.07
C TYR A 384 29.02 -9.12 22.17
N SER A 385 28.28 -8.08 21.78
CA SER A 385 27.64 -7.14 22.69
C SER A 385 26.20 -6.94 22.25
N VAL A 386 25.31 -6.68 23.20
CA VAL A 386 23.89 -6.38 22.99
C VAL A 386 23.63 -4.93 23.39
N ALA A 387 22.78 -4.25 22.63
CA ALA A 387 22.34 -2.88 22.86
C ALA A 387 20.81 -2.84 22.75
N GLY A 388 20.10 -3.15 23.83
CA GLY A 388 18.63 -3.14 23.91
C GLY A 388 17.91 -4.12 22.98
N HIS A 389 18.62 -5.11 22.43
CA HIS A 389 18.13 -6.03 21.40
C HIS A 389 17.85 -7.43 21.98
N PRO A 390 17.02 -8.27 21.34
CA PRO A 390 16.90 -9.67 21.72
C PRO A 390 18.25 -10.37 21.77
N ARG A 391 18.43 -11.22 22.79
CA ARG A 391 19.69 -11.91 23.04
C ARG A 391 19.87 -13.04 22.03
N PRO A 392 21.11 -13.30 21.55
CA PRO A 392 21.36 -14.42 20.66
C PRO A 392 20.90 -15.76 21.24
N ILE A 393 20.47 -16.69 20.38
CA ILE A 393 20.23 -18.08 20.76
C ILE A 393 21.35 -18.94 20.21
N LEU A 394 22.05 -19.66 21.10
CA LEU A 394 23.10 -20.61 20.74
C LEU A 394 22.56 -22.03 20.83
N PHE A 395 22.63 -22.75 19.72
CA PHE A 395 22.38 -24.18 19.67
C PHE A 395 23.71 -24.93 19.66
N ARG A 396 23.87 -25.83 20.65
CA ARG A 396 25.04 -26.69 20.80
C ARG A 396 24.79 -28.03 20.12
N ALA A 397 25.61 -28.38 19.13
CA ALA A 397 25.49 -29.64 18.41
C ALA A 397 25.76 -30.85 19.30
N GLU A 398 26.71 -30.73 20.22
CA GLU A 398 27.10 -31.81 21.16
C GLU A 398 25.93 -32.20 22.08
N THR A 399 25.27 -31.21 22.70
CA THR A 399 24.20 -31.46 23.68
C THR A 399 22.82 -31.50 23.03
N LYS A 400 22.70 -31.06 21.77
CA LYS A 400 21.44 -30.88 21.03
C LYS A 400 20.46 -29.95 21.77
N ARG A 401 21.00 -28.95 22.48
CA ARG A 401 20.22 -27.98 23.25
C ARG A 401 20.45 -26.57 22.75
N ALA A 402 19.40 -25.77 22.81
CA ALA A 402 19.47 -24.33 22.54
C ALA A 402 19.37 -23.54 23.84
N GLU A 403 20.23 -22.54 24.00
CA GLU A 403 20.29 -21.65 25.15
C GLU A 403 20.26 -20.18 24.71
N ILE A 404 19.60 -19.33 25.49
CA ILE A 404 19.64 -17.89 25.30
C ILE A 404 20.94 -17.39 25.90
N CYS A 405 21.74 -16.72 25.08
CA CYS A 405 23.02 -16.16 25.49
C CYS A 405 22.83 -15.03 26.51
N GLU A 406 23.86 -14.77 27.32
CA GLU A 406 23.88 -13.60 28.20
C GLU A 406 23.96 -12.30 27.38
N GLY A 407 23.42 -11.21 27.89
CA GLY A 407 23.46 -9.94 27.18
C GLY A 407 22.56 -8.91 27.84
N ASP A 408 23.10 -7.72 28.04
CA ASP A 408 22.37 -6.55 28.53
C ASP A 408 23.06 -5.29 27.96
N GLY A 409 22.34 -4.18 27.94
CA GLY A 409 22.81 -2.90 27.43
C GLY A 409 21.66 -2.03 26.94
N THR A 410 21.82 -0.72 27.03
CA THR A 410 20.81 0.25 26.57
C THR A 410 20.84 0.41 25.05
N PHE A 411 19.75 0.82 24.42
CA PHE A 411 19.71 1.11 22.97
C PHE A 411 20.68 2.24 22.56
N LEU A 412 21.17 2.17 21.32
CA LEU A 412 22.09 3.13 20.71
C LEU A 412 21.37 4.42 20.31
N GLY A 413 22.06 5.56 20.41
CA GLY A 413 21.62 6.84 19.85
C GLY A 413 20.63 7.62 20.72
N MET A 414 20.29 7.13 21.93
CA MET A 414 19.33 7.79 22.81
C MET A 414 19.95 8.49 24.01
N PHE A 415 20.90 7.85 24.70
CA PHE A 415 21.49 8.39 25.92
C PHE A 415 23.01 8.55 25.79
N PRO A 416 23.59 9.72 26.15
CA PRO A 416 25.04 9.95 26.09
C PRO A 416 25.86 8.95 26.93
N ASP A 417 25.32 8.53 28.07
CA ASP A 417 25.91 7.59 29.02
C ASP A 417 25.61 6.11 28.71
N ALA A 418 24.84 5.80 27.65
CA ALA A 418 24.60 4.42 27.23
C ALA A 418 25.89 3.64 26.97
N GLY A 419 26.97 4.34 26.62
CA GLY A 419 28.30 3.78 26.48
C GLY A 419 28.74 2.90 27.65
N ASP A 420 28.41 3.28 28.89
CA ASP A 420 28.85 2.57 30.09
C ASP A 420 28.06 1.28 30.36
N THR A 421 26.96 1.06 29.64
CA THR A 421 26.10 -0.13 29.79
C THR A 421 26.53 -1.29 28.92
N PHE A 422 27.28 -1.05 27.84
CA PHE A 422 27.67 -2.09 26.88
C PHE A 422 28.73 -3.03 27.44
N GLN A 423 28.45 -4.33 27.38
CA GLN A 423 29.34 -5.39 27.87
C GLN A 423 29.64 -6.40 26.75
N ASP A 424 30.86 -6.91 26.74
CA ASP A 424 31.28 -7.96 25.82
C ASP A 424 31.17 -9.34 26.47
N PHE A 425 30.49 -10.23 25.77
CA PHE A 425 30.34 -11.64 26.13
C PHE A 425 31.08 -12.51 25.11
N GLN A 426 31.37 -13.76 25.48
CA GLN A 426 32.22 -14.64 24.67
C GLN A 426 31.61 -16.02 24.53
N ILE A 427 31.64 -16.55 23.31
CA ILE A 427 31.24 -17.91 22.96
C ILE A 427 32.38 -18.53 22.16
N GLN A 428 32.68 -19.79 22.41
CA GLN A 428 33.50 -20.60 21.51
C GLN A 428 32.55 -21.46 20.67
N LEU A 429 32.56 -21.28 19.35
CA LEU A 429 31.79 -22.14 18.45
C LEU A 429 32.57 -23.43 18.16
N GLU A 430 31.86 -24.54 18.21
CA GLU A 430 32.35 -25.86 17.81
C GLU A 430 31.68 -26.33 16.50
N PRO A 431 32.30 -27.22 15.71
CA PRO A 431 31.70 -27.72 14.47
C PRO A 431 30.29 -28.27 14.68
N GLY A 432 29.34 -27.76 13.90
CA GLY A 432 27.91 -28.08 14.00
C GLY A 432 27.09 -27.07 14.80
N ASP A 433 27.69 -26.28 15.68
CA ASP A 433 26.99 -25.27 16.47
C ASP A 433 26.32 -24.22 15.58
N LYS A 434 25.15 -23.73 16.02
CA LYS A 434 24.38 -22.69 15.32
C LYS A 434 24.14 -21.51 16.25
N LEU A 435 24.27 -20.29 15.75
CA LEU A 435 23.92 -19.07 16.48
C LEU A 435 22.84 -18.32 15.69
N PHE A 436 21.80 -17.88 16.39
CA PHE A 436 20.69 -17.14 15.81
C PHE A 436 20.62 -15.74 16.40
N LEU A 437 20.56 -14.75 15.53
CA LEU A 437 20.34 -13.33 15.84
C LEU A 437 18.98 -12.96 15.25
N TYR A 438 18.12 -12.30 16.01
CA TYR A 438 16.75 -12.04 15.58
C TYR A 438 16.20 -10.76 16.20
N THR A 439 15.18 -10.19 15.55
CA THR A 439 14.44 -9.03 16.03
C THR A 439 13.17 -9.46 16.78
N ASP A 440 12.68 -8.58 17.63
CA ASP A 440 11.50 -8.79 18.47
C ASP A 440 10.23 -9.02 17.65
N GLY A 441 10.13 -8.46 16.44
CA GLY A 441 9.06 -8.75 15.50
C GLY A 441 8.84 -10.25 15.21
N LEU A 442 9.87 -11.10 15.38
CA LEU A 442 9.71 -12.57 15.32
C LEU A 442 9.02 -13.15 16.57
N THR A 443 9.38 -12.67 17.75
CA THR A 443 8.93 -13.24 19.03
C THR A 443 7.65 -12.61 19.56
N GLU A 444 7.40 -11.35 19.24
CA GLU A 444 6.22 -10.59 19.67
C GLU A 444 5.03 -10.77 18.74
N ALA A 445 5.22 -11.39 17.56
CA ALA A 445 4.12 -11.71 16.66
C ALA A 445 3.03 -12.53 17.35
N GLU A 446 1.77 -12.13 17.15
CA GLU A 446 0.61 -12.73 17.79
C GLU A 446 -0.18 -13.62 16.83
N ASN A 447 -0.86 -14.63 17.38
CA ASN A 447 -1.87 -15.39 16.65
C ASN A 447 -3.27 -14.75 16.76
N ASP A 448 -4.27 -15.40 16.16
CA ASP A 448 -5.69 -15.01 16.20
C ASP A 448 -6.30 -14.88 17.61
N LYS A 449 -5.62 -15.40 18.63
CA LYS A 449 -6.02 -15.33 20.05
C LYS A 449 -5.22 -14.31 20.86
N GLY A 450 -4.36 -13.51 20.22
CA GLY A 450 -3.49 -12.54 20.89
C GLY A 450 -2.38 -13.19 21.71
N VAL A 451 -2.02 -14.44 21.41
CA VAL A 451 -0.90 -15.13 22.08
C VAL A 451 0.36 -14.90 21.27
N GLN A 452 1.41 -14.38 21.90
CA GLN A 452 2.71 -14.14 21.28
C GLN A 452 3.42 -15.45 20.87
N TYR A 453 4.26 -15.38 19.84
CA TYR A 453 5.07 -16.48 19.35
C TYR A 453 6.07 -16.94 20.42
N GLY A 454 6.77 -15.99 21.04
CA GLY A 454 7.60 -16.17 22.22
C GLY A 454 8.91 -16.95 22.01
N GLU A 455 9.92 -16.62 22.82
CA GLU A 455 11.24 -17.26 22.76
C GLU A 455 11.21 -18.76 23.05
N THR A 456 10.31 -19.21 23.95
CA THR A 456 10.20 -20.64 24.31
C THR A 456 9.86 -21.52 23.10
N ARG A 457 8.97 -21.04 22.22
CA ARG A 457 8.60 -21.76 21.00
C ARG A 457 9.76 -21.78 20.01
N LEU A 458 10.43 -20.65 19.84
CA LEU A 458 11.61 -20.54 18.97
C LEU A 458 12.71 -21.55 19.38
N ILE A 459 13.02 -21.64 20.67
CA ILE A 459 13.99 -22.61 21.21
C ILE A 459 13.57 -24.05 20.89
N GLN A 460 12.31 -24.41 21.15
CA GLN A 460 11.79 -25.77 20.87
C GLN A 460 11.91 -26.14 19.39
N ILE A 461 11.68 -25.19 18.50
CA ILE A 461 11.78 -25.40 17.05
C ILE A 461 13.24 -25.57 16.63
N ILE A 462 14.15 -24.74 17.15
CA ILE A 462 15.59 -24.88 16.91
C ILE A 462 16.06 -26.27 17.36
N GLU A 463 15.66 -26.70 18.57
CA GLU A 463 16.00 -28.04 19.09
C GLU A 463 15.40 -29.18 18.26
N SER A 464 14.28 -28.97 17.56
CA SER A 464 13.71 -29.96 16.64
C SER A 464 14.47 -30.07 15.30
N CYS A 465 15.34 -29.10 14.99
CA CYS A 465 16.06 -28.96 13.72
C CYS A 465 17.53 -29.42 13.81
N VAL A 466 17.84 -30.42 14.65
CA VAL A 466 19.22 -30.90 14.90
C VAL A 466 19.96 -31.23 13.60
N ASP A 467 19.37 -32.08 12.76
CA ASP A 467 20.03 -32.62 11.56
C ASP A 467 19.87 -31.72 10.31
N LYS A 468 19.20 -30.58 10.45
CA LYS A 468 18.97 -29.64 9.36
C LYS A 468 20.15 -28.69 9.19
N SER A 469 20.44 -28.29 7.96
CA SER A 469 21.35 -27.17 7.67
C SER A 469 20.81 -25.86 8.23
N ILE A 470 21.66 -24.83 8.32
CA ILE A 470 21.24 -23.50 8.77
C ILE A 470 20.14 -22.90 7.88
N GLN A 471 20.21 -23.13 6.57
CA GLN A 471 19.18 -22.72 5.61
C GLN A 471 17.84 -23.37 5.95
N GLU A 472 17.79 -24.69 6.02
CA GLU A 472 16.57 -25.44 6.30
C GLU A 472 16.01 -25.09 7.69
N THR A 473 16.88 -24.78 8.65
CA THR A 473 16.46 -24.39 10.00
C THR A 473 15.76 -23.03 9.99
N VAL A 474 16.36 -22.01 9.36
CA VAL A 474 15.77 -20.67 9.26
C VAL A 474 14.48 -20.69 8.44
N GLU A 475 14.46 -21.39 7.29
CA GLU A 475 13.27 -21.53 6.46
C GLU A 475 12.12 -22.25 7.21
N PHE A 476 12.45 -23.25 8.03
CA PHE A 476 11.47 -23.95 8.86
C PHE A 476 10.91 -23.05 9.97
N ILE A 477 11.75 -22.26 10.63
CA ILE A 477 11.30 -21.28 11.65
C ILE A 477 10.33 -20.28 11.02
N LEU A 478 10.66 -19.68 9.88
CA LEU A 478 9.79 -18.71 9.20
C LEU A 478 8.48 -19.34 8.73
N SER A 479 8.53 -20.57 8.24
CA SER A 479 7.33 -21.30 7.82
C SER A 479 6.41 -21.59 9.00
N ASN A 480 6.96 -22.03 10.13
CA ASN A 480 6.21 -22.26 11.36
C ASN A 480 5.64 -20.94 11.94
N HIS A 481 6.43 -19.87 11.90
CA HIS A 481 5.98 -18.53 12.29
C HIS A 481 4.77 -18.10 11.46
N LYS A 482 4.83 -18.25 10.13
CA LYS A 482 3.71 -17.92 9.23
C LYS A 482 2.47 -18.75 9.49
N GLU A 483 2.63 -20.03 9.83
CA GLU A 483 1.52 -20.91 10.20
C GLU A 483 0.89 -20.46 11.54
N PHE A 484 1.71 -20.09 12.51
CA PHE A 484 1.27 -19.60 13.82
C PHE A 484 0.46 -18.30 13.72
N THR A 485 0.88 -17.36 12.86
CA THR A 485 0.17 -16.09 12.62
C THR A 485 -0.99 -16.24 11.64
N MET A 486 -1.35 -17.46 11.20
CA MET A 486 -2.37 -17.71 10.18
C MET A 486 -2.14 -16.95 8.85
N GLY A 487 -0.89 -16.56 8.58
CA GLY A 487 -0.52 -15.79 7.40
C GLY A 487 -1.01 -14.34 7.42
N THR A 488 -1.35 -13.77 8.58
CA THR A 488 -1.58 -12.32 8.70
C THR A 488 -0.32 -11.55 8.35
N ASP A 489 -0.51 -10.32 7.88
CA ASP A 489 0.62 -9.42 7.64
C ASP A 489 1.40 -9.19 8.95
N PRO A 490 2.74 -9.04 8.89
CA PRO A 490 3.55 -8.78 10.06
C PRO A 490 3.08 -7.52 10.79
N MET A 491 3.03 -7.56 12.11
CA MET A 491 2.76 -6.38 12.94
C MET A 491 4.01 -5.50 13.13
N ASP A 492 5.18 -6.07 12.88
CA ASP A 492 6.48 -5.41 12.89
C ASP A 492 7.44 -6.07 11.88
N ASP A 493 8.61 -5.48 11.65
CA ASP A 493 9.64 -6.06 10.81
C ASP A 493 10.20 -7.36 11.41
N ILE A 494 10.40 -8.38 10.58
CA ILE A 494 10.91 -9.69 11.03
C ILE A 494 12.28 -9.94 10.41
N THR A 495 13.30 -10.02 11.27
CA THR A 495 14.66 -10.39 10.89
C THR A 495 15.13 -11.60 11.68
N LEU A 496 15.66 -12.60 10.98
CA LEU A 496 16.28 -13.78 11.56
C LEU A 496 17.55 -14.11 10.78
N LEU A 497 18.71 -13.95 11.41
CA LEU A 497 20.01 -14.33 10.86
C LEU A 497 20.54 -15.55 11.62
N GLY A 498 20.63 -16.67 10.91
CA GLY A 498 21.29 -17.88 11.38
C GLY A 498 22.72 -17.97 10.86
N LEU A 499 23.65 -18.38 11.72
CA LEU A 499 24.98 -18.83 11.32
C LEU A 499 25.27 -20.22 11.88
N GLN A 500 26.03 -21.02 11.14
CA GLN A 500 26.42 -22.36 11.55
C GLN A 500 27.88 -22.62 11.20
N LEU A 501 28.67 -23.09 12.17
CA LEU A 501 29.99 -23.64 11.86
C LEU A 501 29.79 -25.02 11.24
N SER A 502 30.30 -25.22 10.01
CA SER A 502 30.03 -26.46 9.28
C SER A 502 30.48 -27.68 10.07
N PRO A 503 29.63 -28.71 10.25
CA PRO A 503 30.04 -29.96 10.88
C PRO A 503 31.09 -30.73 10.05
N ARG A 504 31.26 -30.36 8.77
CA ARG A 504 32.23 -30.95 7.83
C ARG A 504 33.43 -30.03 7.60
N LEU A 505 33.75 -29.17 8.55
CA LEU A 505 34.84 -28.19 8.46
C LEU A 505 36.20 -28.83 8.12
N ASP A 506 36.60 -29.88 8.86
CA ASP A 506 37.89 -30.54 8.64
C ASP A 506 37.97 -31.19 7.25
N GLU A 507 36.87 -31.80 6.83
CA GLU A 507 36.75 -32.38 5.50
C GLU A 507 36.89 -31.32 4.41
N PHE A 508 36.18 -30.18 4.55
CA PHE A 508 36.29 -29.04 3.64
C PHE A 508 37.73 -28.54 3.54
N ASN A 509 38.42 -28.35 4.67
CA ASN A 509 39.79 -27.84 4.69
C ASN A 509 40.76 -28.77 3.95
N VAL A 510 40.64 -30.09 4.14
CA VAL A 510 41.47 -31.08 3.44
C VAL A 510 41.17 -31.10 1.94
N ILE A 511 39.89 -31.09 1.55
CA ILE A 511 39.48 -31.11 0.14
C ILE A 511 39.94 -29.83 -0.57
N LYS A 512 39.72 -28.66 0.04
CA LYS A 512 40.14 -27.37 -0.52
C LYS A 512 41.65 -27.31 -0.71
N ALA A 513 42.43 -27.74 0.29
CA ALA A 513 43.89 -27.76 0.20
C ALA A 513 44.39 -28.64 -0.96
N LYS A 514 43.78 -29.82 -1.17
CA LYS A 514 44.08 -30.69 -2.32
C LYS A 514 43.73 -30.02 -3.65
N GLY A 515 42.57 -29.35 -3.72
CA GLY A 515 42.17 -28.58 -4.89
C GLY A 515 43.16 -27.46 -5.24
N ASP A 516 43.60 -26.71 -4.23
CA ASP A 516 44.58 -25.63 -4.36
C ASP A 516 45.98 -26.13 -4.78
N GLU A 517 46.40 -27.30 -4.30
CA GLU A 517 47.64 -27.97 -4.74
C GLU A 517 47.55 -28.42 -6.20
N ALA A 518 46.51 -29.17 -6.57
CA ALA A 518 46.29 -29.62 -7.94
C ALA A 518 46.17 -28.44 -8.92
N TYR A 519 45.49 -27.35 -8.52
CA TYR A 519 45.37 -26.15 -9.34
C TYR A 519 46.74 -25.49 -9.59
N ARG A 520 47.60 -25.40 -8.56
CA ARG A 520 48.98 -24.88 -8.71
C ARG A 520 49.83 -25.75 -9.62
N ASN A 521 49.64 -27.07 -9.58
CA ASN A 521 50.31 -28.02 -10.46
C ASN A 521 49.74 -28.05 -11.89
N LYS A 522 48.70 -27.23 -12.19
CA LYS A 522 47.95 -27.21 -13.45
C LYS A 522 47.21 -28.52 -13.76
N GLU A 523 46.94 -29.33 -12.73
CA GLU A 523 46.16 -30.57 -12.80
C GLU A 523 44.67 -30.24 -12.70
N TYR A 524 44.16 -29.49 -13.69
CA TYR A 524 42.83 -28.87 -13.60
C TYR A 524 41.67 -29.86 -13.46
N LYS A 525 41.82 -31.12 -13.87
CA LYS A 525 40.79 -32.15 -13.69
C LYS A 525 40.66 -32.58 -12.23
N GLU A 526 41.78 -32.73 -11.54
CA GLU A 526 41.81 -33.09 -10.12
C GLU A 526 41.39 -31.91 -9.23
N ALA A 527 41.85 -30.71 -9.60
CA ALA A 527 41.39 -29.47 -8.98
C ALA A 527 39.87 -29.30 -9.11
N LEU A 528 39.32 -29.56 -10.30
CA LEU A 528 37.88 -29.48 -10.56
C LEU A 528 37.08 -30.40 -9.64
N PHE A 529 37.49 -31.66 -9.51
CA PHE A 529 36.81 -32.62 -8.65
C PHE A 529 36.85 -32.20 -7.17
N SER A 530 38.01 -31.75 -6.71
CA SER A 530 38.17 -31.29 -5.32
C SER A 530 37.33 -30.04 -5.04
N TYR A 531 37.34 -29.05 -5.93
CA TYR A 531 36.54 -27.85 -5.76
C TYR A 531 35.04 -28.10 -5.86
N GLU A 532 34.60 -29.06 -6.66
CA GLU A 532 33.19 -29.47 -6.70
C GLU A 532 32.73 -30.02 -5.35
N LEU A 533 33.52 -30.90 -4.73
CA LEU A 533 33.22 -31.43 -3.40
C LEU A 533 33.27 -30.34 -2.32
N ALA A 534 34.27 -29.45 -2.36
CA ALA A 534 34.37 -28.34 -1.42
C ALA A 534 33.15 -27.40 -1.54
N HIS A 535 32.72 -27.10 -2.77
CA HIS A 535 31.55 -26.26 -3.04
C HIS A 535 30.23 -26.90 -2.60
N GLN A 536 30.13 -28.24 -2.53
CA GLN A 536 28.96 -28.90 -1.94
C GLN A 536 28.88 -28.72 -0.42
N ILE A 537 30.02 -28.55 0.27
CA ILE A 537 30.05 -28.33 1.71
C ILE A 537 29.80 -26.85 2.05
N LEU A 538 30.50 -25.94 1.37
CA LEU A 538 30.36 -24.49 1.54
C LEU A 538 30.07 -23.81 0.19
N PRO A 539 28.79 -23.76 -0.24
CA PRO A 539 28.43 -23.25 -1.55
C PRO A 539 28.72 -21.76 -1.74
N ARG A 540 28.80 -20.96 -0.67
CA ARG A 540 28.99 -19.51 -0.73
C ARG A 540 30.39 -19.08 -0.32
N GLU A 541 31.34 -20.00 -0.21
CA GLU A 541 32.75 -19.66 0.05
C GLU A 541 33.39 -19.12 -1.23
N LEU A 542 33.74 -17.83 -1.21
CA LEU A 542 34.05 -17.05 -2.40
C LEU A 542 35.34 -17.53 -3.10
N GLU A 543 36.35 -17.94 -2.35
CA GLU A 543 37.62 -18.38 -2.93
C GLU A 543 37.44 -19.69 -3.71
N THR A 544 36.77 -20.67 -3.09
CA THR A 544 36.39 -21.94 -3.73
C THR A 544 35.54 -21.68 -4.97
N GLN A 545 34.52 -20.81 -4.90
CA GLN A 545 33.72 -20.45 -6.08
C GLN A 545 34.58 -19.90 -7.23
N LEU A 546 35.52 -19.00 -6.91
CA LEU A 546 36.41 -18.40 -7.90
C LEU A 546 37.29 -19.47 -8.55
N PHE A 547 38.02 -20.27 -7.77
CA PHE A 547 38.92 -21.28 -8.33
C PHE A 547 38.17 -22.43 -9.02
N TYR A 548 36.99 -22.80 -8.52
CA TYR A 548 36.10 -23.76 -9.18
C TYR A 548 35.65 -23.25 -10.55
N GLY A 549 35.16 -22.00 -10.63
CA GLY A 549 34.78 -21.35 -11.88
C GLY A 549 35.94 -21.28 -12.88
N LYS A 550 37.16 -20.97 -12.40
CA LYS A 550 38.37 -20.99 -13.24
C LYS A 550 38.69 -22.39 -13.75
N ALA A 551 38.68 -23.40 -12.89
CA ALA A 551 38.96 -24.79 -13.26
C ALA A 551 37.93 -25.31 -14.28
N LEU A 552 36.65 -24.96 -14.13
CA LEU A 552 35.60 -25.25 -15.11
C LEU A 552 35.88 -24.60 -16.46
N ALA A 553 36.25 -23.31 -16.48
CA ALA A 553 36.59 -22.60 -17.70
C ALA A 553 37.79 -23.24 -18.43
N TYR A 554 38.85 -23.63 -17.70
CA TYR A 554 40.02 -24.31 -18.28
C TYR A 554 39.70 -25.72 -18.81
N ASN A 555 38.71 -26.41 -18.23
CA ASN A 555 38.24 -27.71 -18.72
C ASN A 555 37.16 -27.60 -19.81
N GLY A 556 36.79 -26.38 -20.24
CA GLY A 556 35.80 -26.16 -21.31
C GLY A 556 34.33 -26.24 -20.87
N ASN A 557 34.04 -26.30 -19.57
CA ASN A 557 32.65 -26.25 -19.06
C ASN A 557 32.24 -24.80 -18.77
N TYR A 558 31.97 -24.06 -19.84
CA TYR A 558 31.74 -22.61 -19.78
C TYR A 558 30.41 -22.22 -19.12
N GLU A 559 29.35 -23.01 -19.30
CA GLU A 559 28.03 -22.71 -18.74
C GLU A 559 28.06 -22.70 -17.21
N LYS A 560 28.60 -23.76 -16.60
CA LYS A 560 28.75 -23.86 -15.14
C LYS A 560 29.75 -22.81 -14.61
N ALA A 561 30.81 -22.53 -15.37
CA ALA A 561 31.77 -21.48 -15.03
C ALA A 561 31.12 -20.08 -14.99
N ILE A 562 30.26 -19.75 -15.97
CA ILE A 562 29.52 -18.49 -16.01
C ILE A 562 28.66 -18.34 -14.76
N SER A 563 27.84 -19.35 -14.44
CA SER A 563 26.95 -19.32 -13.27
C SER A 563 27.70 -19.04 -11.96
N LEU A 564 28.83 -19.72 -11.74
CA LEU A 564 29.65 -19.54 -10.53
C LEU A 564 30.35 -18.18 -10.49
N LEU A 565 30.94 -17.73 -11.60
CA LEU A 565 31.66 -16.46 -11.65
C LEU A 565 30.71 -15.25 -11.58
N GLU A 566 29.50 -15.37 -12.12
CA GLU A 566 28.44 -14.37 -11.92
C GLU A 566 28.02 -14.30 -10.46
N SER A 567 27.81 -15.46 -9.82
CA SER A 567 27.53 -15.52 -8.38
C SER A 567 28.65 -14.87 -7.57
N TYR A 568 29.91 -15.21 -7.83
CA TYR A 568 31.07 -14.61 -7.18
C TYR A 568 31.13 -13.08 -7.38
N ASN A 569 30.86 -12.60 -8.60
CA ASN A 569 30.91 -11.17 -8.93
C ASN A 569 29.80 -10.36 -8.26
N LYS A 570 28.72 -10.99 -7.76
CA LYS A 570 27.74 -10.30 -6.90
C LYS A 570 28.38 -9.81 -5.59
N PHE A 571 29.36 -10.55 -5.06
CA PHE A 571 30.09 -10.20 -3.82
C PHE A 571 31.37 -9.41 -4.09
N LYS A 572 32.07 -9.71 -5.19
CA LYS A 572 33.37 -9.11 -5.55
C LYS A 572 33.31 -8.43 -6.92
N THR A 573 32.49 -7.37 -6.99
CA THR A 573 32.22 -6.58 -8.21
C THR A 573 33.45 -5.94 -8.86
N ASN A 574 34.53 -5.72 -8.10
CA ASN A 574 35.76 -5.09 -8.58
C ASN A 574 36.92 -6.09 -8.73
N HIS A 575 36.64 -7.37 -9.03
CA HIS A 575 37.68 -8.39 -9.18
C HIS A 575 38.02 -8.65 -10.66
N TYR A 576 39.00 -7.91 -11.20
CA TYR A 576 39.32 -7.90 -12.63
C TYR A 576 39.55 -9.29 -13.26
N LYS A 577 40.25 -10.21 -12.55
CA LYS A 577 40.52 -11.57 -13.05
C LYS A 577 39.25 -12.39 -13.24
N SER A 578 38.23 -12.16 -12.41
CA SER A 578 36.94 -12.87 -12.55
C SER A 578 36.21 -12.39 -13.79
N HIS A 579 36.11 -11.06 -13.97
CA HIS A 579 35.53 -10.45 -15.17
C HIS A 579 36.26 -10.86 -16.46
N SER A 580 37.59 -10.95 -16.42
CA SER A 580 38.38 -11.38 -17.58
C SER A 580 38.07 -12.83 -18.00
N ILE A 581 37.93 -13.73 -17.03
CA ILE A 581 37.61 -15.15 -17.28
C ILE A 581 36.13 -15.32 -17.67
N LEU A 582 35.22 -14.57 -17.05
CA LEU A 582 33.81 -14.53 -17.42
C LEU A 582 33.63 -14.06 -18.87
N GLY A 583 34.36 -13.00 -19.28
CA GLY A 583 34.40 -12.54 -20.67
C GLY A 583 34.88 -13.61 -21.64
N TYR A 584 35.91 -14.38 -21.25
CA TYR A 584 36.38 -15.52 -22.04
C TYR A 584 35.33 -16.62 -22.17
N CYS A 585 34.65 -16.99 -21.09
CA CYS A 585 33.57 -17.98 -21.14
C CYS A 585 32.44 -17.52 -22.06
N TYR A 586 32.04 -16.25 -21.98
CA TYR A 586 31.02 -15.68 -22.87
C TYR A 586 31.46 -15.67 -24.34
N PHE A 587 32.72 -15.40 -24.62
CA PHE A 587 33.26 -15.47 -25.98
C PHE A 587 33.23 -16.89 -26.56
N GLN A 588 33.56 -17.91 -25.75
CA GLN A 588 33.48 -19.31 -26.17
C GLN A 588 32.03 -19.77 -26.40
N MET A 589 31.08 -19.21 -25.65
CA MET A 589 29.64 -19.42 -25.82
C MET A 589 28.99 -18.52 -26.89
N GLU A 590 29.80 -17.80 -27.68
CA GLU A 590 29.35 -16.89 -28.74
C GLU A 590 28.44 -15.72 -28.28
N MET A 591 28.47 -15.41 -26.98
CA MET A 591 27.76 -14.28 -26.38
C MET A 591 28.63 -13.01 -26.44
N PHE A 592 28.92 -12.55 -27.64
CA PHE A 592 29.93 -11.51 -27.91
C PHE A 592 29.67 -10.18 -27.21
N ASP A 593 28.42 -9.73 -27.12
CA ASP A 593 28.08 -8.47 -26.46
C ASP A 593 28.41 -8.51 -24.96
N LYS A 594 28.12 -9.65 -24.30
CA LYS A 594 28.47 -9.85 -22.89
C LYS A 594 29.97 -9.95 -22.70
N ALA A 595 30.68 -10.65 -23.59
CA ALA A 595 32.13 -10.73 -23.54
C ALA A 595 32.79 -9.35 -23.66
N GLU A 596 32.30 -8.49 -24.56
CA GLU A 596 32.78 -7.11 -24.70
C GLU A 596 32.62 -6.30 -23.39
N ILE A 597 31.46 -6.41 -22.74
CA ILE A 597 31.15 -5.71 -21.49
C ILE A 597 32.10 -6.17 -20.37
N GLU A 598 32.27 -7.47 -20.20
CA GLU A 598 33.06 -8.03 -19.09
C GLU A 598 34.56 -7.71 -19.24
N TRP A 599 35.13 -7.76 -20.45
CA TRP A 599 36.52 -7.37 -20.66
C TRP A 599 36.75 -5.86 -20.53
N LYS A 600 35.78 -5.02 -20.92
CA LYS A 600 35.85 -3.57 -20.64
C LYS A 600 35.82 -3.29 -19.14
N LYS A 601 34.96 -3.98 -18.39
CA LYS A 601 34.94 -3.88 -16.92
C LYS A 601 36.27 -4.31 -16.33
N ALA A 602 36.80 -5.49 -16.71
CA ALA A 602 38.09 -5.98 -16.24
C ALA A 602 39.22 -4.95 -16.46
N HIS A 603 39.28 -4.35 -17.66
CA HIS A 603 40.26 -3.31 -17.97
C HIS A 603 40.02 -1.99 -17.21
N SER A 604 38.77 -1.60 -16.96
CA SER A 604 38.48 -0.41 -16.14
C SER A 604 38.90 -0.56 -14.66
N ILE A 605 38.92 -1.80 -14.16
CA ILE A 605 39.35 -2.14 -12.80
C ILE A 605 40.88 -2.22 -12.73
N ASN A 606 41.51 -2.80 -13.75
CA ASN A 606 42.96 -2.88 -13.87
C ASN A 606 43.39 -2.47 -15.29
N ASP A 607 43.75 -1.20 -15.44
CA ASP A 607 44.13 -0.60 -16.72
C ASP A 607 45.52 -1.03 -17.21
N SER A 608 46.36 -1.54 -16.30
CA SER A 608 47.67 -2.11 -16.63
C SER A 608 47.61 -3.55 -17.18
N ASP A 609 46.49 -4.26 -16.98
CA ASP A 609 46.34 -5.64 -17.48
C ASP A 609 46.01 -5.67 -18.98
N LEU A 610 47.00 -6.07 -19.78
CA LEU A 610 46.90 -6.14 -21.23
C LEU A 610 46.11 -7.37 -21.73
N SER A 611 45.89 -8.37 -20.88
CA SER A 611 45.17 -9.59 -21.28
C SER A 611 43.71 -9.29 -21.69
N SER A 612 43.06 -8.37 -20.98
CA SER A 612 41.69 -7.94 -21.25
C SER A 612 41.59 -7.16 -22.57
N LEU A 613 42.58 -6.30 -22.88
CA LEU A 613 42.66 -5.58 -24.15
C LEU A 613 42.96 -6.52 -25.33
N TYR A 614 43.88 -7.47 -25.14
CA TYR A 614 44.16 -8.49 -26.15
C TYR A 614 42.90 -9.28 -26.52
N ASN A 615 42.12 -9.70 -25.52
CA ASN A 615 40.86 -10.41 -25.73
C ASN A 615 39.82 -9.55 -26.46
N LEU A 616 39.69 -8.26 -26.13
CA LEU A 616 38.84 -7.32 -26.87
C LEU A 616 39.28 -7.16 -28.33
N ALA A 617 40.58 -7.11 -28.60
CA ALA A 617 41.09 -7.05 -29.97
C ALA A 617 40.70 -8.32 -30.76
N GLN A 618 40.81 -9.50 -30.14
CA GLN A 618 40.39 -10.76 -30.76
C GLN A 618 38.89 -10.82 -31.03
N LEU A 619 38.07 -10.31 -30.12
CA LEU A 619 36.64 -10.16 -30.29
C LEU A 619 36.29 -9.27 -31.49
N TYR A 620 36.87 -8.07 -31.55
CA TYR A 620 36.61 -7.14 -32.65
C TYR A 620 37.13 -7.65 -33.99
N ARG A 621 38.22 -8.44 -33.99
CA ARG A 621 38.67 -9.16 -35.17
C ARG A 621 37.62 -10.16 -35.64
N LYS A 622 37.06 -10.99 -34.74
CA LYS A 622 36.01 -11.98 -35.04
C LYS A 622 34.73 -11.30 -35.57
N LEU A 623 34.38 -10.13 -35.06
CA LEU A 623 33.23 -9.33 -35.50
C LEU A 623 33.51 -8.42 -36.71
N ASN A 624 34.72 -8.46 -37.28
CA ASN A 624 35.16 -7.58 -38.38
C ASN A 624 35.04 -6.06 -38.08
N GLN A 625 35.14 -5.66 -36.80
CA GLN A 625 35.04 -4.27 -36.34
C GLN A 625 36.42 -3.58 -36.36
N LYS A 626 36.96 -3.33 -37.56
CA LYS A 626 38.34 -2.82 -37.75
C LYS A 626 38.66 -1.52 -37.00
N ARG A 627 37.70 -0.59 -36.87
CA ARG A 627 37.89 0.68 -36.14
C ARG A 627 38.14 0.45 -34.65
N LYS A 628 37.22 -0.26 -33.97
CA LYS A 628 37.36 -0.58 -32.54
C LYS A 628 38.60 -1.40 -32.25
N MET A 629 38.94 -2.34 -33.14
CA MET A 629 40.17 -3.13 -33.02
C MET A 629 41.42 -2.23 -33.05
N LYS A 630 41.48 -1.26 -33.99
CA LYS A 630 42.57 -0.28 -34.07
C LYS A 630 42.68 0.54 -32.78
N ASP A 631 41.55 1.01 -32.25
CA ASP A 631 41.52 1.79 -31.00
C ASP A 631 42.07 0.99 -29.81
N VAL A 632 41.72 -0.29 -29.69
CA VAL A 632 42.23 -1.18 -28.64
C VAL A 632 43.75 -1.41 -28.80
N ILE A 633 44.22 -1.66 -30.02
CA ILE A 633 45.66 -1.84 -30.30
C ILE A 633 46.44 -0.56 -29.99
N GLU A 634 45.91 0.62 -30.33
CA GLU A 634 46.52 1.90 -29.97
C GLU A 634 46.57 2.11 -28.46
N LYS A 635 45.54 1.70 -27.71
CA LYS A 635 45.56 1.70 -26.24
C LYS A 635 46.63 0.77 -25.67
N MET A 636 46.75 -0.45 -26.18
CA MET A 636 47.79 -1.39 -25.76
C MET A 636 49.20 -0.81 -25.97
N LYS A 637 49.44 -0.18 -27.13
CA LYS A 637 50.72 0.48 -27.47
C LYS A 637 51.07 1.65 -26.55
N ARG A 638 50.08 2.31 -25.93
CA ARG A 638 50.32 3.41 -24.98
C ARG A 638 50.69 2.92 -23.59
N ILE A 639 50.27 1.71 -23.21
CA ILE A 639 50.50 1.13 -21.88
C ILE A 639 51.90 0.51 -21.79
N GLU A 640 52.34 -0.19 -22.83
CA GLU A 640 53.73 -0.66 -22.96
C GLU A 640 54.28 -0.35 -24.36
N GLU A 641 55.36 0.45 -24.41
CA GLU A 641 56.13 0.68 -25.63
C GLU A 641 56.84 -0.60 -26.13
N SER A 642 57.05 -1.59 -25.24
CA SER A 642 57.71 -2.89 -25.45
C SER A 642 56.88 -3.95 -26.19
N TYR A 643 55.61 -3.70 -26.53
CA TYR A 643 54.76 -4.65 -27.27
C TYR A 643 55.12 -4.82 -28.77
N LEU A 644 56.30 -4.36 -29.18
CA LEU A 644 56.94 -4.82 -30.42
C LEU A 644 57.45 -6.27 -30.34
N HIS A 645 57.73 -6.83 -29.14
CA HIS A 645 58.50 -8.08 -29.03
C HIS A 645 58.01 -9.17 -28.05
N ILE A 646 56.86 -9.01 -27.39
CA ILE A 646 56.35 -10.04 -26.46
C ILE A 646 55.18 -10.82 -27.09
N LEU A 647 55.54 -11.73 -27.99
CA LEU A 647 54.92 -13.05 -28.09
C LEU A 647 55.98 -14.03 -27.56
N PRO A 648 55.68 -14.80 -26.50
CA PRO A 648 55.79 -16.25 -26.71
C PRO A 648 54.84 -17.15 -25.88
N LEU A 649 54.29 -18.14 -26.61
CA LEU A 649 54.00 -19.53 -26.22
C LEU A 649 52.71 -19.77 -25.37
N GLU A 650 51.80 -20.68 -25.75
CA GLU A 650 52.05 -21.99 -26.38
C GLU A 650 51.07 -22.35 -27.52
N LYS A 651 51.66 -22.48 -28.72
CA LYS A 651 51.36 -23.45 -29.79
C LYS A 651 49.91 -23.59 -30.30
N LYS A 652 49.56 -22.81 -31.34
CA LYS A 652 48.65 -23.23 -32.42
C LYS A 652 48.72 -22.39 -33.71
N TRP A 653 49.82 -21.68 -33.95
CA TRP A 653 49.98 -20.77 -35.10
C TRP A 653 50.82 -21.34 -36.26
N GLU A 654 51.26 -22.61 -36.19
CA GLU A 654 52.08 -23.23 -37.25
C GLU A 654 51.30 -24.16 -38.20
N SER A 655 49.96 -24.10 -38.25
CA SER A 655 49.20 -25.04 -39.10
C SER A 655 48.02 -24.47 -39.88
N LEU A 656 47.99 -23.18 -40.22
CA LEU A 656 46.95 -22.64 -41.11
C LEU A 656 47.59 -21.78 -42.23
N PRO A 657 47.28 -22.03 -43.52
CA PRO A 657 47.80 -21.26 -44.64
C PRO A 657 47.28 -19.82 -44.67
N ASP A 658 48.05 -18.94 -45.32
CA ASP A 658 47.89 -17.47 -45.46
C ASP A 658 46.66 -17.00 -46.30
N GLU A 659 45.45 -17.50 -46.05
CA GLU A 659 44.20 -16.95 -46.62
C GLU A 659 43.21 -16.42 -45.57
#